data_AF-A0A346QYG4-F1
#
_entry.id   AF-A0A346QYG4-F1
#
_cell.length_a   1.000
_cell.length_b   1.000
_cell.length_c   1.000
_cell.angle_alpha   90.00
_cell.angle_beta   90.00
_cell.angle_gamma   90.00
#
_symmetry.space_group_name_H-M   'P 1'
#
loop_
_entity.id
_entity.type
_entity.pdbx_description
1 polymer ?
#
loop_
_entity_poly.entity_id
_entity_poly.type
_entity_poly.pdbx_seq_one_letter_code
_entity_poly.pdbx_strand_id
1 'polypeptide(L)'
;MPSRFEDYRVKRGDNLGDPAFWNRRFKDLDARTSGVEDQKSTLDAVIEEGRTVFRDKANEVLLPLINEVYEIADVGAMLRATSATEHAVSTGGKTFVIDEGQRLRFAAPAYVAIYRMTSPIAAMLGEVVSYDSGTGELTVDIDRISGTGEHGAWTVTAASPSDTAEAIATVLAAVDIVNADKESALGAAGLSVEKAGLTVLKADEVAAFAVSVSDDADRSETAIGTLEGIFASQSQTYLGAFPSDPVTDLNGDALVAGAEYWNSIDGNKKIYDGSGWTVAYVPVGSEVTTIFGRTGNITAQLGDYSADKITSTAITGLAGGTIQAVLGSVKTALDAKASAADLTTGLAGKSDTGHTHAFGDLTGKPTTLSGYGITDGRTAAQIASDIAAAISDRAATSYVDAQIAALLGGAPAAALDTIAELAAALTDNDSDIAAIMASLATKLPAASYTAADVLAKLKTVDGAGSGIDAATAATLATPRTISLSGDATGSIAFDGSANVTIPMTVGDNSHAHTIANITSLQATLDAKALASRTISAGAGLTGGGDLGANRTLSVVKATTPQAQAGTGTGIMDAALTKAAIEALAPREPDYESAELTITMLSVAVVSHGLGVKPKEVHVWLICKIAQNGYAVGEEVPIETTGGVEVTNNGVSFTVSATSVDIITGSIFYGKNKSSPVSNPASFAAANWRYIVRAWL
;
A
#
# COMPACT_ATOMS: atom_id res chain seq x y z
N MET A 1 -2.19 3.17 13.63
CA MET A 1 -2.40 1.89 12.94
C MET A 1 -1.50 0.84 13.57
N PRO A 2 -1.95 -0.41 13.76
CA PRO A 2 -1.07 -1.48 14.24
C PRO A 2 0.10 -1.69 13.28
N SER A 3 1.31 -1.88 13.81
CA SER A 3 2.51 -2.13 13.01
C SER A 3 2.38 -3.46 12.28
N ARG A 4 2.41 -3.43 10.95
CA ARG A 4 2.42 -4.62 10.08
C ARG A 4 3.84 -5.04 9.69
N PHE A 5 4.85 -4.49 10.37
CA PHE A 5 6.25 -4.80 10.07
C PHE A 5 6.53 -6.31 10.09
N GLU A 6 5.92 -7.05 11.02
CA GLU A 6 6.06 -8.51 11.10
C GLU A 6 5.53 -9.26 9.88
N ASP A 7 4.51 -8.72 9.19
CA ASP A 7 3.95 -9.31 7.97
C ASP A 7 4.82 -9.02 6.73
N TYR A 8 5.61 -7.94 6.78
CA TYR A 8 6.47 -7.52 5.67
C TYR A 8 7.96 -7.84 5.88
N ARG A 9 8.36 -8.23 7.09
CA ARG A 9 9.74 -8.51 7.47
C ARG A 9 10.34 -9.55 6.52
N VAL A 10 11.42 -9.17 5.85
CA VAL A 10 12.20 -10.09 5.03
C VAL A 10 12.90 -11.10 5.94
N LYS A 11 12.64 -12.38 5.72
CA LYS A 11 13.24 -13.48 6.46
C LYS A 11 14.39 -14.07 5.67
N ARG A 12 15.35 -14.64 6.38
CA ARG A 12 16.47 -15.35 5.75
C ARG A 12 15.91 -16.60 5.04
N GLY A 13 16.02 -16.64 3.71
CA GLY A 13 15.46 -17.71 2.87
C GLY A 13 14.32 -17.27 1.94
N ASP A 14 13.83 -16.04 2.07
CA ASP A 14 12.82 -15.50 1.15
C ASP A 14 13.40 -15.28 -0.25
N ASN A 15 12.65 -15.67 -1.29
CA ASN A 15 13.05 -15.46 -2.69
C ASN A 15 12.70 -14.03 -3.13
N LEU A 16 13.70 -13.14 -3.06
CA LEU A 16 13.55 -11.74 -3.44
C LEU A 16 13.39 -11.53 -4.96
N GLY A 17 13.61 -12.56 -5.77
CA GLY A 17 13.40 -12.53 -7.23
C GLY A 17 11.99 -12.94 -7.66
N ASP A 18 11.12 -13.39 -6.75
CA ASP A 18 9.73 -13.72 -7.06
C ASP A 18 8.87 -12.44 -7.13
N PRO A 19 8.25 -12.12 -8.28
CA PRO A 19 7.36 -10.96 -8.40
C PRO A 19 6.20 -10.99 -7.40
N ALA A 20 5.71 -12.18 -7.02
CA ALA A 20 4.61 -12.30 -6.07
C ALA A 20 4.99 -11.82 -4.65
N PHE A 21 6.27 -11.92 -4.28
CA PHE A 21 6.78 -11.42 -3.00
C PHE A 21 6.68 -9.89 -2.91
N TRP A 22 6.96 -9.18 -4.01
CA TRP A 22 6.94 -7.71 -4.05
C TRP A 22 5.55 -7.14 -4.35
N ASN A 23 4.80 -7.73 -5.29
CA ASN A 23 3.48 -7.24 -5.71
C ASN A 23 2.49 -7.14 -4.54
N ARG A 24 2.51 -8.10 -3.61
CA ARG A 24 1.65 -8.06 -2.42
C ARG A 24 1.95 -6.87 -1.50
N ARG A 25 3.23 -6.51 -1.36
CA ARG A 25 3.68 -5.39 -0.51
C ARG A 25 3.35 -4.05 -1.15
N PHE A 26 3.57 -3.92 -2.46
CA PHE A 26 3.22 -2.71 -3.20
C PHE A 26 1.71 -2.46 -3.22
N LYS A 27 0.89 -3.50 -3.39
CA LYS A 27 -0.57 -3.39 -3.34
C LYS A 27 -1.10 -2.89 -1.97
N ASP A 28 -0.51 -3.32 -0.86
CA ASP A 28 -0.90 -2.81 0.47
C ASP A 28 -0.45 -1.37 0.70
N LEU A 29 0.76 -1.03 0.23
CA LEU A 29 1.29 0.34 0.27
C LEU A 29 0.40 1.31 -0.52
N ASP A 30 0.01 0.92 -1.73
CA ASP A 30 -0.86 1.69 -2.62
C ASP A 30 -2.23 1.95 -1.97
N ALA A 31 -2.91 0.89 -1.50
CA ALA A 31 -4.22 1.02 -0.83
C ALA A 31 -4.19 1.90 0.44
N ARG A 32 -3.04 2.01 1.11
CA ARG A 32 -2.87 2.90 2.27
C ARG A 32 -2.58 4.33 1.86
N THR A 33 -1.81 4.52 0.80
CA THR A 33 -1.54 5.85 0.23
C THR A 33 -2.84 6.45 -0.29
N SER A 34 -3.63 5.68 -1.05
CA SER A 34 -4.93 6.14 -1.56
C SER A 34 -5.89 6.51 -0.43
N GLY A 35 -5.97 5.70 0.63
CA GLY A 35 -6.81 6.01 1.79
C GLY A 35 -6.38 7.26 2.56
N VAL A 36 -5.09 7.62 2.53
CA VAL A 36 -4.58 8.87 3.12
C VAL A 36 -4.88 10.07 2.20
N GLU A 37 -4.79 9.89 0.89
CA GLU A 37 -5.14 10.90 -0.11
C GLU A 37 -6.64 11.25 -0.05
N ASP A 38 -7.52 10.25 0.11
CA ASP A 38 -8.96 10.44 0.32
C ASP A 38 -9.27 11.22 1.60
N GLN A 39 -8.58 10.91 2.69
CA GLN A 39 -8.71 11.62 3.97
C GLN A 39 -8.28 13.08 3.85
N LYS A 40 -7.20 13.35 3.10
CA LYS A 40 -6.74 14.70 2.83
C LYS A 40 -7.76 15.49 2.01
N SER A 41 -8.31 14.89 0.96
CA SER A 41 -9.38 15.51 0.13
C SER A 41 -10.60 15.88 0.97
N THR A 42 -11.03 14.98 1.86
CA THR A 42 -12.16 15.23 2.77
C THR A 42 -11.87 16.37 3.75
N LEU A 43 -10.66 16.41 4.31
CA LEU A 43 -10.25 17.47 5.24
C LEU A 43 -10.19 18.84 4.54
N ASP A 44 -9.65 18.89 3.32
CA ASP A 44 -9.57 20.12 2.53
C ASP A 44 -10.98 20.66 2.20
N ALA A 45 -11.95 19.78 1.90
CA ALA A 45 -13.35 20.17 1.71
C ALA A 45 -14.01 20.75 2.98
N VAL A 46 -13.78 20.13 4.15
CA VAL A 46 -14.32 20.61 5.43
C VAL A 46 -13.71 21.97 5.83
N ILE A 47 -12.43 22.19 5.52
CA ILE A 47 -11.76 23.47 5.77
C ILE A 47 -12.41 24.59 4.92
N GLU A 48 -12.68 24.34 3.64
CA GLU A 48 -13.26 25.35 2.76
C GLU A 48 -14.72 25.69 3.12
N GLU A 49 -15.51 24.68 3.52
CA GLU A 49 -16.85 24.88 4.07
C GLU A 49 -16.79 25.75 5.34
N GLY A 50 -15.86 25.45 6.26
CA GLY A 50 -15.64 26.24 7.47
C GLY A 50 -15.25 27.70 7.21
N ARG A 51 -14.39 27.96 6.21
CA ARG A 51 -14.00 29.32 5.81
C ARG A 51 -15.16 30.12 5.24
N THR A 52 -16.04 29.47 4.49
CA THR A 52 -17.23 30.10 3.90
C THR A 52 -18.23 30.48 4.99
N VAL A 53 -18.57 29.53 5.87
CA VAL A 53 -19.48 29.78 7.01
C VAL A 53 -18.97 30.88 7.94
N PHE A 54 -17.65 30.94 8.17
CA PHE A 54 -17.06 32.00 8.99
C PHE A 54 -17.17 33.37 8.34
N ARG A 55 -16.90 33.49 7.03
CA ARG A 55 -17.06 34.74 6.27
C ARG A 55 -18.49 35.26 6.30
N ASP A 56 -19.45 34.38 6.07
CA ASP A 56 -20.86 34.76 6.01
C ASP A 56 -21.37 35.25 7.37
N LYS A 57 -21.04 34.53 8.45
CA LYS A 57 -21.36 34.97 9.82
C LYS A 57 -20.64 36.24 10.23
N ALA A 58 -19.39 36.42 9.82
CA ALA A 58 -18.65 37.66 10.10
C ALA A 58 -19.31 38.86 9.43
N ASN A 59 -19.73 38.73 8.16
CA ASN A 59 -20.47 39.77 7.47
C ASN A 59 -21.84 40.03 8.10
N GLU A 60 -22.59 38.99 8.47
CA GLU A 60 -23.92 39.12 9.08
C GLU A 60 -23.89 39.83 10.44
N VAL A 61 -22.85 39.59 11.25
CA VAL A 61 -22.74 40.13 12.61
C VAL A 61 -21.99 41.46 12.67
N LEU A 62 -20.96 41.66 11.86
CA LEU A 62 -20.08 42.83 11.97
C LEU A 62 -20.55 44.03 11.12
N LEU A 63 -21.22 43.81 9.98
CA LEU A 63 -21.72 44.94 9.17
C LEU A 63 -22.72 45.83 9.92
N PRO A 64 -23.72 45.29 10.65
CA PRO A 64 -24.67 46.11 11.39
C PRO A 64 -23.98 46.95 12.47
N LEU A 65 -23.03 46.35 13.19
CA LEU A 65 -22.27 47.01 14.25
C LEU A 65 -21.35 48.11 13.70
N ILE A 66 -20.71 47.87 12.56
CA ILE A 66 -19.89 48.87 11.86
C ILE A 66 -20.76 50.05 11.41
N ASN A 67 -21.94 49.79 10.84
CA ASN A 67 -22.84 50.85 10.40
C ASN A 67 -23.38 51.67 11.59
N GLU A 68 -23.72 51.02 12.71
CA GLU A 68 -24.18 51.68 13.94
C GLU A 68 -23.06 52.53 14.58
N VAL A 69 -21.81 52.05 14.55
CA VAL A 69 -20.63 52.82 15.01
C VAL A 69 -20.32 53.98 14.05
N TYR A 70 -20.49 53.82 12.74
CA TYR A 70 -20.35 54.91 11.78
C TYR A 70 -21.40 56.01 11.96
N GLU A 71 -22.64 55.66 12.32
CA GLU A 71 -23.69 56.64 12.62
C GLU A 71 -23.48 57.37 13.95
N ILE A 72 -22.86 56.73 14.96
CA ILE A 72 -22.63 57.31 16.29
C ILE A 72 -21.28 58.07 16.37
N ALA A 73 -20.29 57.70 15.57
CA ALA A 73 -18.94 58.30 15.64
C ALA A 73 -18.75 59.57 14.78
N ASP A 74 -19.70 59.92 13.91
CA ASP A 74 -19.57 61.09 13.04
C ASP A 74 -20.00 62.40 13.74
N VAL A 75 -19.20 62.82 14.73
CA VAL A 75 -19.33 64.13 15.40
C VAL A 75 -19.32 65.28 14.38
N GLY A 76 -18.71 65.08 13.19
CA GLY A 76 -18.71 66.04 12.08
C GLY A 76 -20.08 66.20 11.42
N ALA A 77 -20.88 65.14 11.31
CA ALA A 77 -22.23 65.18 10.76
C ALA A 77 -23.25 65.85 11.69
N MET A 78 -23.03 65.85 13.01
CA MET A 78 -23.91 66.52 13.99
C MET A 78 -23.71 68.04 14.02
N LEU A 79 -22.52 68.53 13.67
CA LEU A 79 -22.17 69.95 13.69
C LEU A 79 -22.30 70.63 12.32
N ARG A 80 -22.87 69.92 11.34
CA ARG A 80 -23.01 70.38 9.96
C ARG A 80 -24.42 70.16 9.44
N ALA A 81 -24.98 71.16 8.78
CA ALA A 81 -26.29 71.09 8.15
C ALA A 81 -26.37 71.91 6.87
N THR A 82 -27.43 71.70 6.09
CA THR A 82 -27.74 72.45 4.87
C THR A 82 -29.00 73.26 5.03
N SER A 83 -29.07 74.38 4.30
CA SER A 83 -30.21 75.29 4.28
C SER A 83 -30.45 75.79 2.87
N ALA A 84 -31.64 75.54 2.32
CA ALA A 84 -32.04 76.08 1.02
C ALA A 84 -32.35 77.59 1.01
N THR A 85 -32.50 78.22 2.18
CA THR A 85 -32.89 79.64 2.35
C THR A 85 -32.04 80.60 1.53
N GLU A 86 -32.66 81.47 0.73
CA GLU A 86 -31.95 82.47 -0.06
C GLU A 86 -31.58 83.69 0.78
N HIS A 87 -30.30 84.08 0.74
CA HIS A 87 -29.81 85.29 1.39
C HIS A 87 -28.71 85.94 0.55
N ALA A 88 -28.66 87.26 0.57
CA ALA A 88 -27.49 88.01 0.12
C ALA A 88 -26.34 87.88 1.13
N VAL A 89 -25.11 87.74 0.63
CA VAL A 89 -23.90 87.79 1.46
C VAL A 89 -23.75 89.21 2.04
N SER A 90 -24.06 89.37 3.31
CA SER A 90 -23.94 90.65 4.04
C SER A 90 -23.79 90.42 5.54
N THR A 91 -23.31 91.42 6.26
CA THR A 91 -23.30 91.42 7.74
C THR A 91 -24.70 91.70 8.31
N GLY A 92 -24.89 91.44 9.60
CA GLY A 92 -26.11 91.62 10.37
C GLY A 92 -26.94 90.33 10.54
N GLY A 93 -28.01 90.42 11.32
CA GLY A 93 -28.89 89.29 11.64
C GLY A 93 -29.55 88.66 10.42
N LYS A 94 -29.38 87.34 10.25
CA LYS A 94 -30.00 86.52 9.20
C LYS A 94 -30.61 85.25 9.79
N THR A 95 -31.67 84.78 9.16
CA THR A 95 -32.37 83.55 9.57
C THR A 95 -32.31 82.52 8.45
N PHE A 96 -31.77 81.34 8.74
CA PHE A 96 -31.67 80.20 7.84
C PHE A 96 -32.60 79.08 8.31
N VAL A 97 -33.25 78.40 7.38
CA VAL A 97 -34.06 77.21 7.66
C VAL A 97 -33.24 75.97 7.30
N ILE A 98 -32.88 75.19 8.32
CA ILE A 98 -32.21 73.90 8.16
C ILE A 98 -33.13 72.90 7.47
N ASP A 99 -32.59 72.11 6.54
CA ASP A 99 -33.34 71.14 5.75
C ASP A 99 -33.97 70.05 6.65
N GLU A 100 -35.19 69.63 6.30
CA GLU A 100 -36.08 68.83 7.16
C GLU A 100 -35.46 67.53 7.70
N GLY A 101 -34.66 66.83 6.89
CA GLY A 101 -33.98 65.60 7.29
C GLY A 101 -32.82 65.78 8.27
N GLN A 102 -32.44 67.02 8.59
CA GLN A 102 -31.25 67.33 9.39
C GLN A 102 -31.56 68.04 10.71
N ARG A 103 -32.80 68.52 10.91
CA ARG A 103 -33.16 69.40 12.05
C ARG A 103 -32.99 68.75 13.42
N LEU A 104 -33.36 67.48 13.54
CA LEU A 104 -33.30 66.76 14.82
C LEU A 104 -31.89 66.29 15.19
N ARG A 105 -31.00 66.19 14.20
CA ARG A 105 -29.61 65.72 14.38
C ARG A 105 -28.59 66.86 14.44
N PHE A 106 -28.94 68.05 13.95
CA PHE A 106 -28.06 69.21 13.93
C PHE A 106 -27.99 69.87 15.32
N ALA A 107 -26.81 69.86 15.92
CA ALA A 107 -26.52 70.56 17.16
C ALA A 107 -25.93 71.93 16.81
N ALA A 108 -26.73 73.00 16.88
CA ALA A 108 -26.29 74.35 16.54
C ALA A 108 -25.16 74.81 17.50
N PRO A 109 -23.94 75.05 16.99
CA PRO A 109 -22.82 75.52 17.79
C PRO A 109 -22.94 77.03 18.06
N ALA A 110 -22.22 77.55 19.07
CA ALA A 110 -22.30 78.97 19.45
C ALA A 110 -21.85 79.93 18.32
N TYR A 111 -20.96 79.46 17.44
CA TYR A 111 -20.44 80.23 16.32
C TYR A 111 -20.40 79.35 15.08
N VAL A 112 -20.87 79.87 13.94
CA VAL A 112 -21.04 79.11 12.70
C VAL A 112 -20.39 79.77 11.51
N ALA A 113 -19.94 78.94 10.58
CA ALA A 113 -19.62 79.32 9.21
C ALA A 113 -20.73 78.83 8.27
N ILE A 114 -21.21 79.72 7.41
CA ILE A 114 -22.29 79.50 6.45
C ILE A 114 -21.73 79.81 5.06
N TYR A 115 -21.59 78.79 4.23
CA TYR A 115 -20.91 78.93 2.93
C TYR A 115 -21.51 78.00 1.88
N ARG A 116 -21.14 78.20 0.62
CA ARG A 116 -21.61 77.36 -0.48
C ARG A 116 -20.56 76.32 -0.87
N MET A 117 -20.92 75.04 -0.88
CA MET A 117 -20.04 73.95 -1.33
C MET A 117 -19.54 74.13 -2.77
N THR A 118 -20.43 74.59 -3.66
CA THR A 118 -20.11 74.78 -5.08
C THR A 118 -19.32 76.08 -5.35
N SER A 119 -19.24 76.98 -4.38
CA SER A 119 -18.47 78.23 -4.46
C SER A 119 -18.14 78.73 -3.05
N PRO A 120 -17.06 78.24 -2.43
CA PRO A 120 -16.71 78.53 -1.04
C PRO A 120 -16.35 80.00 -0.80
N ILE A 121 -16.15 80.75 -1.89
CA ILE A 121 -15.83 82.18 -1.90
C ILE A 121 -17.02 83.01 -1.40
N ALA A 122 -18.26 82.50 -1.51
CA ALA A 122 -19.45 83.08 -0.89
C ALA A 122 -19.66 82.47 0.50
N ALA A 123 -19.25 83.20 1.54
CA ALA A 123 -19.29 82.74 2.93
C ALA A 123 -19.69 83.86 3.91
N MET A 124 -20.31 83.46 5.01
CA MET A 124 -20.75 84.30 6.12
C MET A 124 -20.38 83.61 7.43
N LEU A 125 -19.81 84.33 8.38
CA LEU A 125 -19.52 83.84 9.73
C LEU A 125 -20.25 84.71 10.74
N GLY A 126 -20.75 84.07 11.80
CA GLY A 126 -21.50 84.78 12.82
C GLY A 126 -21.83 83.95 14.04
N GLU A 127 -22.27 84.66 15.08
CA GLU A 127 -22.73 84.07 16.34
C GLU A 127 -24.16 83.57 16.19
N VAL A 128 -24.43 82.35 16.66
CA VAL A 128 -25.79 81.80 16.66
C VAL A 128 -26.59 82.45 17.79
N VAL A 129 -27.67 83.13 17.41
CA VAL A 129 -28.59 83.80 18.34
C VAL A 129 -29.64 82.83 18.86
N SER A 130 -30.18 81.99 17.98
CA SER A 130 -31.18 80.99 18.36
C SER A 130 -31.28 79.87 17.32
N TYR A 131 -31.64 78.68 17.78
CA TYR A 131 -32.00 77.55 16.93
C TYR A 131 -33.24 76.83 17.46
N ASP A 132 -34.25 76.64 16.61
CA ASP A 132 -35.42 75.81 16.88
C ASP A 132 -35.37 74.53 16.03
N SER A 133 -35.24 73.37 16.68
CA SER A 133 -35.14 72.06 16.00
C SER A 133 -36.49 71.55 15.47
N GLY A 134 -37.62 72.11 15.91
CA GLY A 134 -38.95 71.78 15.41
C GLY A 134 -39.27 72.48 14.09
N THR A 135 -38.89 73.75 13.95
CA THR A 135 -39.11 74.54 12.73
C THR A 135 -37.89 74.55 11.79
N GLY A 136 -36.70 74.25 12.32
CA GLY A 136 -35.43 74.32 11.61
C GLY A 136 -34.86 75.73 11.53
N GLU A 137 -35.46 76.71 12.20
CA GLU A 137 -35.08 78.12 12.12
C GLU A 137 -33.81 78.40 12.94
N LEU A 138 -32.73 78.79 12.25
CA LEU A 138 -31.43 79.15 12.78
C LEU A 138 -31.17 80.64 12.54
N THR A 139 -31.17 81.44 13.59
CA THR A 139 -30.85 82.87 13.52
C THR A 139 -29.39 83.09 13.89
N VAL A 140 -28.67 83.83 13.06
CA VAL A 140 -27.24 84.07 13.18
C VAL A 140 -26.96 85.55 12.96
N ASP A 141 -26.17 86.17 13.83
CA ASP A 141 -25.68 87.54 13.64
C ASP A 141 -24.35 87.50 12.89
N ILE A 142 -24.39 87.87 11.60
CA ILE A 142 -23.23 87.77 10.73
C ILE A 142 -22.29 88.96 10.96
N ASP A 143 -21.10 88.68 11.48
CA ASP A 143 -20.07 89.70 11.70
C ASP A 143 -19.03 89.76 10.58
N ARG A 144 -18.89 88.69 9.79
CA ARG A 144 -17.86 88.57 8.73
C ARG A 144 -18.40 87.91 7.48
N ILE A 145 -17.91 88.38 6.34
CA ILE A 145 -18.33 87.91 5.01
C ILE A 145 -17.15 87.74 4.06
N SER A 146 -17.32 86.86 3.08
CA SER A 146 -16.47 86.74 1.89
C SER A 146 -17.37 86.56 0.67
N GLY A 147 -16.99 87.18 -0.45
CA GLY A 147 -17.78 87.17 -1.68
C GLY A 147 -18.97 88.14 -1.66
N THR A 148 -19.81 88.04 -2.69
CA THR A 148 -20.99 88.90 -2.90
C THR A 148 -22.13 88.11 -3.57
N GLY A 149 -23.32 88.70 -3.63
CA GLY A 149 -24.48 88.14 -4.34
C GLY A 149 -25.48 87.41 -3.44
N GLU A 150 -26.61 87.03 -4.03
CA GLU A 150 -27.71 86.29 -3.40
C GLU A 150 -27.61 84.82 -3.76
N HIS A 151 -27.63 83.95 -2.74
CA HIS A 151 -27.48 82.51 -2.93
C HIS A 151 -28.40 81.73 -2.00
N GLY A 152 -28.76 80.52 -2.41
CA GLY A 152 -29.32 79.46 -1.58
C GLY A 152 -28.39 78.23 -1.56
N ALA A 153 -28.87 77.13 -0.97
CA ALA A 153 -28.08 75.91 -0.76
C ALA A 153 -26.80 76.15 0.07
N TRP A 154 -26.99 76.81 1.22
CA TRP A 154 -25.95 77.05 2.21
C TRP A 154 -25.62 75.78 2.97
N THR A 155 -24.35 75.63 3.32
CA THR A 155 -23.87 74.69 4.32
C THR A 155 -23.51 75.47 5.58
N VAL A 156 -24.11 75.09 6.70
CA VAL A 156 -23.84 75.61 8.04
C VAL A 156 -22.94 74.62 8.76
N THR A 157 -21.84 75.07 9.36
CA THR A 157 -20.94 74.24 10.14
C THR A 157 -20.41 74.98 11.36
N ALA A 158 -19.94 74.26 12.39
CA ALA A 158 -19.21 74.85 13.51
C ALA A 158 -17.96 75.61 13.03
N ALA A 159 -17.73 76.79 13.60
CA ALA A 159 -16.54 77.60 13.36
C ALA A 159 -16.06 78.22 14.68
N SER A 160 -14.80 78.65 14.71
CA SER A 160 -14.25 79.43 15.81
C SER A 160 -14.38 80.93 15.52
N PRO A 161 -14.62 81.79 16.53
CA PRO A 161 -14.53 83.24 16.38
C PRO A 161 -13.17 83.73 15.86
N SER A 162 -12.11 82.94 16.02
CA SER A 162 -10.76 83.25 15.51
C SER A 162 -10.52 82.90 14.05
N ASP A 163 -11.44 82.19 13.38
CA ASP A 163 -11.22 81.68 12.02
C ASP A 163 -11.26 82.82 11.00
N THR A 164 -10.37 82.81 10.01
CA THR A 164 -10.46 83.71 8.85
C THR A 164 -11.26 83.06 7.73
N ALA A 165 -11.87 83.88 6.86
CA ALA A 165 -12.63 83.35 5.72
C ALA A 165 -11.76 82.48 4.78
N GLU A 166 -10.45 82.76 4.67
CA GLU A 166 -9.51 81.90 3.92
C GLU A 166 -9.18 80.58 4.64
N ALA A 167 -9.16 80.56 5.97
CA ALA A 167 -8.87 79.34 6.75
C ALA A 167 -9.97 78.28 6.57
N ILE A 168 -11.23 78.73 6.44
CA ILE A 168 -12.39 77.86 6.18
C ILE A 168 -12.26 77.20 4.81
N ALA A 169 -11.92 77.94 3.76
CA ALA A 169 -11.71 77.38 2.42
C ALA A 169 -10.58 76.32 2.39
N THR A 170 -9.54 76.51 3.20
CA THR A 170 -8.39 75.59 3.28
C THR A 170 -8.76 74.28 3.99
N VAL A 171 -9.46 74.37 5.13
CA VAL A 171 -9.94 73.18 5.86
C VAL A 171 -10.93 72.37 5.03
N LEU A 172 -11.78 73.03 4.25
CA LEU A 172 -12.76 72.37 3.39
C LEU A 172 -12.16 71.71 2.15
N ALA A 173 -11.13 72.31 1.54
CA ALA A 173 -10.33 71.63 0.53
C ALA A 173 -9.66 70.36 1.07
N ALA A 174 -9.20 70.38 2.33
CA ALA A 174 -8.65 69.20 2.98
C ALA A 174 -9.72 68.12 3.23
N VAL A 175 -10.95 68.50 3.60
CA VAL A 175 -12.08 67.55 3.75
C VAL A 175 -12.46 66.92 2.41
N ASP A 176 -12.45 67.67 1.32
CA ASP A 176 -12.74 67.14 -0.02
C ASP A 176 -11.67 66.14 -0.48
N ILE A 177 -10.39 66.41 -0.18
CA ILE A 177 -9.29 65.46 -0.41
C ILE A 177 -9.51 64.18 0.42
N VAL A 178 -9.85 64.30 1.71
CA VAL A 178 -10.11 63.14 2.57
C VAL A 178 -11.30 62.31 2.07
N ASN A 179 -12.35 62.96 1.55
CA ASN A 179 -13.48 62.25 0.95
C ASN A 179 -13.11 61.55 -0.36
N ALA A 180 -12.28 62.17 -1.20
CA ALA A 180 -11.76 61.56 -2.43
C ALA A 180 -10.83 60.36 -2.12
N ASP A 181 -10.01 60.46 -1.07
CA ASP A 181 -9.18 59.37 -0.57
C ASP A 181 -10.04 58.24 -0.01
N LYS A 182 -11.11 58.56 0.72
CA LYS A 182 -12.10 57.57 1.20
C LYS A 182 -12.77 56.84 0.05
N GLU A 183 -13.23 57.53 -0.99
CA GLU A 183 -13.84 56.90 -2.17
C GLU A 183 -12.81 56.03 -2.93
N SER A 184 -11.57 56.49 -3.05
CA SER A 184 -10.48 55.71 -3.65
C SER A 184 -10.18 54.44 -2.84
N ALA A 185 -10.17 54.54 -1.50
CA ALA A 185 -9.97 53.40 -0.61
C ALA A 185 -11.13 52.39 -0.69
N LEU A 186 -12.37 52.86 -0.79
CA LEU A 186 -13.56 52.01 -1.00
C LEU A 186 -13.49 51.31 -2.38
N GLY A 187 -13.06 52.02 -3.42
CA GLY A 187 -12.81 51.42 -4.75
C GLY A 187 -11.73 50.35 -4.72
N ALA A 188 -10.61 50.59 -4.03
CA ALA A 188 -9.54 49.62 -3.84
C ALA A 188 -9.99 48.38 -3.04
N ALA A 189 -10.83 48.57 -2.02
CA ALA A 189 -11.45 47.48 -1.28
C ALA A 189 -12.40 46.63 -2.16
N GLY A 190 -13.19 47.27 -3.02
CA GLY A 190 -14.03 46.58 -4.00
C GLY A 190 -13.21 45.71 -4.97
N LEU A 191 -12.15 46.28 -5.53
CA LEU A 191 -11.21 45.55 -6.41
C LEU A 191 -10.50 44.39 -5.69
N SER A 192 -10.19 44.55 -4.40
CA SER A 192 -9.64 43.50 -3.56
C SER A 192 -10.60 42.32 -3.41
N VAL A 193 -11.90 42.57 -3.22
CA VAL A 193 -12.93 41.53 -3.13
C VAL A 193 -13.11 40.82 -4.48
N GLU A 194 -13.15 41.57 -5.58
CA GLU A 194 -13.23 40.99 -6.94
C GLU A 194 -12.01 40.12 -7.25
N LYS A 195 -10.80 40.57 -6.88
CA LYS A 195 -9.56 39.77 -7.00
C LYS A 195 -9.62 38.49 -6.17
N ALA A 196 -10.18 38.52 -4.97
CA ALA A 196 -10.38 37.32 -4.17
C ALA A 196 -11.35 36.34 -4.85
N GLY A 197 -12.45 36.84 -5.43
CA GLY A 197 -13.39 36.04 -6.24
C GLY A 197 -12.73 35.38 -7.45
N LEU A 198 -11.92 36.12 -8.20
CA LEU A 198 -11.14 35.59 -9.33
C LEU A 198 -10.15 34.50 -8.90
N THR A 199 -9.59 34.62 -7.69
CA THR A 199 -8.63 33.64 -7.16
C THR A 199 -9.32 32.30 -6.87
N VAL A 200 -10.57 32.33 -6.38
CA VAL A 200 -11.40 31.13 -6.16
C VAL A 200 -11.77 30.48 -7.50
N LEU A 201 -12.27 31.25 -8.47
CA LEU A 201 -12.59 30.75 -9.81
C LEU A 201 -11.39 30.08 -10.48
N LYS A 202 -10.20 30.67 -10.34
CA LYS A 202 -8.97 30.09 -10.86
C LYS A 202 -8.60 28.77 -10.18
N ALA A 203 -8.88 28.63 -8.87
CA ALA A 203 -8.67 27.37 -8.16
C ALA A 203 -9.64 26.28 -8.65
N ASP A 204 -10.91 26.63 -8.90
CA ASP A 204 -11.91 25.71 -9.45
C ASP A 204 -11.54 25.25 -10.88
N GLU A 205 -11.06 26.16 -11.74
CA GLU A 205 -10.58 25.81 -13.08
C GLU A 205 -9.37 24.87 -13.04
N VAL A 206 -8.43 25.10 -12.12
CA VAL A 206 -7.27 24.22 -11.92
C VAL A 206 -7.70 22.84 -11.44
N ALA A 207 -8.67 22.77 -10.54
CA ALA A 207 -9.24 21.49 -10.09
C ALA A 207 -9.95 20.75 -11.22
N ALA A 208 -10.75 21.45 -12.04
CA ALA A 208 -11.42 20.87 -13.20
C ALA A 208 -10.41 20.34 -14.24
N PHE A 209 -9.32 21.07 -14.48
CA PHE A 209 -8.25 20.61 -15.37
C PHE A 209 -7.54 19.37 -14.83
N ALA A 210 -7.28 19.31 -13.52
CA ALA A 210 -6.68 18.14 -12.90
C ALA A 210 -7.56 16.89 -13.06
N VAL A 211 -8.88 17.03 -12.88
CA VAL A 211 -9.85 15.95 -13.14
C VAL A 211 -9.82 15.52 -14.61
N SER A 212 -9.81 16.45 -15.56
CA SER A 212 -9.79 16.07 -16.99
C SER A 212 -8.51 15.31 -17.38
N VAL A 213 -7.36 15.67 -16.78
CA VAL A 213 -6.10 14.95 -17.01
C VAL A 213 -6.16 13.53 -16.43
N SER A 214 -6.79 13.35 -15.27
CA SER A 214 -7.03 12.02 -14.70
C SER A 214 -7.94 11.18 -15.59
N ASP A 215 -9.06 11.74 -16.06
CA ASP A 215 -9.99 11.05 -16.97
C ASP A 215 -9.31 10.62 -18.28
N ASP A 216 -8.44 11.47 -18.83
CA ASP A 216 -7.68 11.14 -20.04
C ASP A 216 -6.64 10.04 -19.79
N ALA A 217 -6.06 9.96 -18.59
CA ALA A 217 -5.18 8.87 -18.21
C ALA A 217 -5.96 7.53 -18.14
N ASP A 218 -7.14 7.52 -17.52
CA ASP A 218 -8.01 6.33 -17.44
C ASP A 218 -8.48 5.87 -18.82
N ARG A 219 -8.84 6.82 -19.70
CA ARG A 219 -9.16 6.53 -21.11
C ARG A 219 -7.97 5.92 -21.84
N SER A 220 -6.76 6.43 -21.60
CA SER A 220 -5.54 5.90 -22.21
C SER A 220 -5.25 4.48 -21.75
N GLU A 221 -5.42 4.19 -20.46
CA GLU A 221 -5.24 2.84 -19.91
C GLU A 221 -6.27 1.86 -20.49
N THR A 222 -7.54 2.28 -20.59
CA THR A 222 -8.60 1.51 -21.24
C THR A 222 -8.30 1.24 -22.72
N ALA A 223 -7.78 2.24 -23.43
CA ALA A 223 -7.39 2.10 -24.83
C ALA A 223 -6.21 1.13 -25.00
N ILE A 224 -5.22 1.17 -24.09
CA ILE A 224 -4.11 0.21 -24.06
C ILE A 224 -4.64 -1.21 -23.85
N GLY A 225 -5.48 -1.44 -22.85
CA GLY A 225 -6.06 -2.78 -22.60
C GLY A 225 -6.89 -3.29 -23.79
N THR A 226 -7.60 -2.38 -24.49
CA THR A 226 -8.33 -2.74 -25.72
C THR A 226 -7.38 -3.13 -26.84
N LEU A 227 -6.29 -2.38 -27.05
CA LEU A 227 -5.28 -2.69 -28.05
C LEU A 227 -4.54 -4.00 -27.75
N GLU A 228 -4.22 -4.27 -26.49
CA GLU A 228 -3.63 -5.53 -26.05
C GLU A 228 -4.57 -6.71 -26.32
N GLY A 229 -5.87 -6.56 -26.07
CA GLY A 229 -6.88 -7.57 -26.40
C GLY A 229 -7.04 -7.81 -27.91
N ILE A 230 -6.97 -6.74 -28.72
CA ILE A 230 -6.97 -6.86 -30.18
C ILE A 230 -5.68 -7.56 -30.64
N PHE A 231 -4.52 -7.19 -30.10
CA PHE A 231 -3.25 -7.81 -30.45
C PHE A 231 -3.23 -9.30 -30.10
N ALA A 232 -3.71 -9.68 -28.90
CA ALA A 232 -3.80 -11.08 -28.48
C ALA A 232 -4.75 -11.91 -29.36
N SER A 233 -5.88 -11.34 -29.80
CA SER A 233 -6.79 -12.04 -30.71
C SER A 233 -6.24 -12.14 -32.14
N GLN A 234 -5.54 -11.10 -32.61
CA GLN A 234 -4.84 -11.12 -33.89
C GLN A 234 -3.66 -12.09 -33.88
N SER A 235 -2.90 -12.22 -32.78
CA SER A 235 -1.75 -13.14 -32.68
C SER A 235 -2.17 -14.62 -32.67
N GLN A 236 -3.41 -14.92 -32.32
CA GLN A 236 -4.01 -16.27 -32.44
C GLN A 236 -4.47 -16.57 -33.88
N THR A 237 -4.86 -15.54 -34.63
CA THR A 237 -5.43 -15.69 -35.98
C THR A 237 -4.39 -15.52 -37.09
N TYR A 238 -3.41 -14.64 -36.92
CA TYR A 238 -2.39 -14.31 -37.91
C TYR A 238 -1.00 -14.58 -37.36
N LEU A 239 -0.44 -15.73 -37.73
CA LEU A 239 0.81 -16.21 -37.15
C LEU A 239 2.05 -15.65 -37.87
N GLY A 240 1.89 -15.04 -39.05
CA GLY A 240 3.01 -14.53 -39.85
C GLY A 240 3.59 -15.59 -40.79
N ALA A 241 4.91 -15.62 -41.00
CA ALA A 241 5.56 -16.48 -42.00
C ALA A 241 6.36 -17.63 -41.36
N PHE A 242 6.09 -18.87 -41.76
CA PHE A 242 6.80 -20.06 -41.28
C PHE A 242 7.26 -20.95 -42.44
N PRO A 243 8.40 -21.67 -42.29
CA PRO A 243 8.89 -22.59 -43.31
C PRO A 243 8.14 -23.94 -43.33
N SER A 244 7.36 -24.26 -42.30
CA SER A 244 6.57 -25.48 -42.16
C SER A 244 5.32 -25.21 -41.31
N ASP A 245 4.35 -26.12 -41.34
CA ASP A 245 3.12 -26.04 -40.56
C ASP A 245 3.43 -25.84 -39.06
N PRO A 246 3.05 -24.69 -38.46
CA PRO A 246 3.21 -24.48 -37.03
C PRO A 246 2.25 -25.38 -36.25
N VAL A 247 2.61 -25.68 -35.00
CA VAL A 247 1.84 -26.53 -34.08
C VAL A 247 1.23 -25.76 -32.91
N THR A 248 1.69 -24.53 -32.70
CA THR A 248 1.22 -23.58 -31.68
C THR A 248 1.12 -22.18 -32.30
N ASP A 249 0.36 -21.30 -31.66
CA ASP A 249 0.29 -19.89 -32.06
C ASP A 249 1.56 -19.10 -31.65
N LEU A 250 1.55 -17.78 -31.85
CA LEU A 250 2.67 -16.89 -31.51
C LEU A 250 2.90 -16.71 -30.00
N ASN A 251 1.93 -17.08 -29.16
CA ASN A 251 2.02 -17.01 -27.70
C ASN A 251 2.39 -18.37 -27.08
N GLY A 252 2.42 -19.44 -27.89
CA GLY A 252 2.72 -20.81 -27.45
C GLY A 252 1.49 -21.63 -27.08
N ASP A 253 0.29 -21.13 -27.33
CA ASP A 253 -0.98 -21.80 -27.09
C ASP A 253 -1.39 -22.71 -28.27
N ALA A 254 -2.41 -23.54 -28.07
CA ALA A 254 -2.94 -24.42 -29.10
C ALA A 254 -3.61 -23.63 -30.23
N LEU A 255 -3.42 -24.09 -31.47
CA LEU A 255 -3.99 -23.44 -32.65
C LEU A 255 -5.53 -23.43 -32.64
N VAL A 256 -6.11 -22.30 -33.01
CA VAL A 256 -7.55 -22.13 -33.17
C VAL A 256 -7.96 -22.31 -34.64
N ALA A 257 -9.16 -22.88 -34.87
CA ALA A 257 -9.73 -22.95 -36.21
C ALA A 257 -9.89 -21.54 -36.79
N GLY A 258 -9.37 -21.33 -38.00
CA GLY A 258 -9.27 -20.03 -38.65
C GLY A 258 -7.90 -19.35 -38.51
N ALA A 259 -6.95 -19.92 -37.74
CA ALA A 259 -5.58 -19.42 -37.72
C ALA A 259 -4.95 -19.51 -39.12
N GLU A 260 -4.19 -18.49 -39.50
CA GLU A 260 -3.57 -18.33 -40.81
C GLU A 260 -2.07 -18.05 -40.68
N TYR A 261 -1.29 -18.59 -41.61
CA TYR A 261 0.12 -18.23 -41.75
C TYR A 261 0.56 -18.29 -43.22
N TRP A 262 1.68 -17.64 -43.54
CA TRP A 262 2.32 -17.69 -44.84
C TRP A 262 3.42 -18.75 -44.85
N ASN A 263 3.29 -19.77 -45.71
CA ASN A 263 4.37 -20.73 -45.88
C ASN A 263 5.48 -20.11 -46.75
N SER A 264 6.63 -19.84 -46.14
CA SER A 264 7.75 -19.15 -46.80
C SER A 264 8.53 -20.03 -47.78
N ILE A 265 8.34 -21.35 -47.75
CA ILE A 265 8.92 -22.30 -48.71
C ILE A 265 7.97 -22.51 -49.89
N ASP A 266 6.70 -22.81 -49.61
CA ASP A 266 5.70 -23.14 -50.64
C ASP A 266 5.08 -21.90 -51.30
N GLY A 267 5.27 -20.71 -50.73
CA GLY A 267 4.77 -19.44 -51.26
C GLY A 267 3.25 -19.29 -51.23
N ASN A 268 2.57 -19.97 -50.31
CA ASN A 268 1.10 -19.98 -50.20
C ASN A 268 0.63 -19.63 -48.78
N LYS A 269 -0.52 -18.96 -48.68
CA LYS A 269 -1.21 -18.73 -47.39
C LYS A 269 -1.97 -19.99 -46.98
N LYS A 270 -1.75 -20.45 -45.75
CA LYS A 270 -2.41 -21.61 -45.15
C LYS A 270 -3.41 -21.16 -44.08
N ILE A 271 -4.50 -21.90 -43.90
CA ILE A 271 -5.52 -21.72 -42.86
C ILE A 271 -5.77 -23.05 -42.12
N TYR A 272 -5.88 -23.00 -40.80
CA TYR A 272 -6.13 -24.16 -39.94
C TYR A 272 -7.64 -24.40 -39.80
N ASP A 273 -8.12 -25.59 -40.13
CA ASP A 273 -9.57 -25.90 -40.09
C ASP A 273 -10.06 -26.46 -38.74
N GLY A 274 -9.16 -26.52 -37.74
CA GLY A 274 -9.40 -27.17 -36.44
C GLY A 274 -8.88 -28.60 -36.35
N SER A 275 -8.44 -29.19 -37.47
CA SER A 275 -7.86 -30.54 -37.54
C SER A 275 -6.54 -30.58 -38.33
N GLY A 276 -6.35 -29.69 -39.30
CA GLY A 276 -5.13 -29.58 -40.11
C GLY A 276 -5.04 -28.29 -40.91
N TRP A 277 -3.90 -28.09 -41.59
CA TRP A 277 -3.62 -26.91 -42.41
C TRP A 277 -4.03 -27.12 -43.88
N THR A 278 -4.80 -26.19 -44.43
CA THR A 278 -5.24 -26.17 -45.83
C THR A 278 -4.87 -24.84 -46.51
N VAL A 279 -4.95 -24.74 -47.84
CA VAL A 279 -4.64 -23.48 -48.56
C VAL A 279 -5.82 -22.52 -48.46
N ALA A 280 -5.56 -21.28 -48.05
CA ALA A 280 -6.58 -20.30 -47.66
C ALA A 280 -7.29 -19.59 -48.83
N TYR A 281 -6.89 -19.87 -50.06
CA TYR A 281 -7.50 -19.31 -51.27
C TYR A 281 -7.48 -20.32 -52.40
N VAL A 282 -8.39 -20.10 -53.35
CA VAL A 282 -8.41 -20.81 -54.62
C VAL A 282 -7.26 -20.27 -55.49
N PRO A 283 -6.25 -21.09 -55.84
CA PRO A 283 -5.08 -20.61 -56.59
C PRO A 283 -5.47 -19.98 -57.93
N VAL A 284 -4.70 -18.96 -58.37
CA VAL A 284 -4.81 -18.41 -59.72
C VAL A 284 -4.63 -19.53 -60.75
N GLY A 285 -5.64 -19.74 -61.59
CA GLY A 285 -5.72 -20.86 -62.55
C GLY A 285 -6.76 -21.93 -62.20
N SER A 286 -7.42 -21.84 -61.04
CA SER A 286 -8.57 -22.70 -60.71
C SER A 286 -9.79 -22.30 -61.54
N GLU A 287 -10.53 -23.29 -62.05
CA GLU A 287 -11.67 -23.03 -62.93
C GLU A 287 -12.89 -22.54 -62.12
N VAL A 288 -13.55 -21.45 -62.55
CA VAL A 288 -14.76 -20.89 -61.91
C VAL A 288 -15.94 -20.93 -62.88
N THR A 289 -17.11 -21.41 -62.45
CA THR A 289 -18.33 -21.49 -63.28
C THR A 289 -19.16 -20.20 -63.20
N THR A 290 -19.44 -19.55 -64.33
CA THR A 290 -20.31 -18.35 -64.43
C THR A 290 -21.78 -18.67 -64.19
N ILE A 291 -22.62 -17.66 -63.92
CA ILE A 291 -24.10 -17.81 -63.82
C ILE A 291 -24.75 -18.34 -65.12
N PHE A 292 -24.00 -18.29 -66.22
CA PHE A 292 -24.39 -18.85 -67.51
C PHE A 292 -23.79 -20.25 -67.76
N GLY A 293 -23.23 -20.91 -66.75
CA GLY A 293 -22.75 -22.30 -66.79
C GLY A 293 -21.38 -22.51 -67.45
N ARG A 294 -20.61 -21.44 -67.73
CA ARG A 294 -19.28 -21.53 -68.40
C ARG A 294 -18.15 -21.57 -67.38
N THR A 295 -17.15 -22.46 -67.53
CA THR A 295 -15.99 -22.57 -66.62
C THR A 295 -14.71 -21.99 -67.25
N GLY A 296 -13.94 -21.14 -66.54
CA GLY A 296 -12.68 -20.54 -67.00
C GLY A 296 -12.60 -19.01 -66.81
N ASN A 297 -11.71 -18.31 -67.54
CA ASN A 297 -11.59 -16.83 -67.49
C ASN A 297 -12.91 -16.14 -67.88
N ILE A 298 -13.37 -15.18 -67.07
CA ILE A 298 -14.65 -14.47 -67.27
C ILE A 298 -14.43 -13.21 -68.12
N THR A 299 -14.85 -13.25 -69.38
CA THR A 299 -14.93 -12.07 -70.27
C THR A 299 -16.38 -11.87 -70.70
N ALA A 300 -16.91 -10.66 -70.55
CA ALA A 300 -18.26 -10.32 -71.02
C ALA A 300 -18.34 -10.51 -72.54
N GLN A 301 -19.37 -11.21 -72.99
CA GLN A 301 -19.65 -11.43 -74.41
C GLN A 301 -20.79 -10.51 -74.86
N LEU A 302 -20.79 -10.17 -76.14
CA LEU A 302 -21.88 -9.42 -76.76
C LEU A 302 -23.20 -10.15 -76.53
N GLY A 303 -24.16 -9.49 -75.89
CA GLY A 303 -25.47 -10.07 -75.54
C GLY A 303 -25.66 -10.40 -74.05
N ASP A 304 -24.61 -10.34 -73.22
CA ASP A 304 -24.74 -10.56 -71.77
C ASP A 304 -25.64 -9.48 -71.09
N TYR A 305 -25.80 -8.29 -71.70
CA TYR A 305 -26.62 -7.17 -71.21
C TYR A 305 -27.48 -6.53 -72.33
N SER A 306 -28.78 -6.28 -72.09
CA SER A 306 -29.68 -5.52 -72.98
C SER A 306 -30.15 -4.22 -72.32
N ALA A 307 -30.45 -3.18 -73.11
CA ALA A 307 -30.85 -1.85 -72.63
C ALA A 307 -32.13 -1.88 -71.79
N ASP A 308 -33.01 -2.83 -72.07
CA ASP A 308 -34.24 -3.17 -71.36
C ASP A 308 -33.99 -3.71 -69.93
N LYS A 309 -32.75 -4.08 -69.59
CA LYS A 309 -32.31 -4.38 -68.21
C LYS A 309 -31.79 -3.15 -67.46
N ILE A 310 -31.84 -1.96 -68.07
CA ILE A 310 -31.44 -0.67 -67.48
C ILE A 310 -32.69 0.22 -67.33
N THR A 311 -33.33 0.18 -66.16
CA THR A 311 -34.62 0.82 -65.89
C THR A 311 -34.50 2.33 -65.64
N SER A 312 -34.80 3.18 -66.64
CA SER A 312 -35.44 4.49 -66.43
C SER A 312 -36.20 4.95 -67.70
N THR A 313 -37.44 5.43 -67.53
CA THR A 313 -38.42 5.76 -68.58
C THR A 313 -38.14 7.13 -69.23
N ALA A 314 -38.04 7.21 -70.56
CA ALA A 314 -37.74 8.41 -71.34
C ALA A 314 -38.93 9.40 -71.50
N ILE A 315 -38.64 10.71 -71.54
CA ILE A 315 -39.61 11.83 -71.70
C ILE A 315 -40.19 11.87 -73.12
N THR A 316 -41.51 12.01 -73.23
CA THR A 316 -42.28 12.00 -74.49
C THR A 316 -42.00 13.24 -75.34
N GLY A 317 -41.66 13.04 -76.62
CA GLY A 317 -41.36 14.11 -77.61
C GLY A 317 -39.89 14.16 -78.07
N LEU A 318 -38.99 13.45 -77.39
CA LEU A 318 -37.57 13.30 -77.74
C LEU A 318 -37.21 11.89 -78.22
N ALA A 319 -38.18 11.16 -78.77
CA ALA A 319 -37.91 9.88 -79.42
C ALA A 319 -37.15 10.11 -80.74
N GLY A 320 -35.83 9.94 -80.72
CA GLY A 320 -35.00 9.79 -81.93
C GLY A 320 -34.33 11.04 -82.52
N GLY A 321 -34.32 12.20 -81.86
CA GLY A 321 -33.63 13.41 -82.32
C GLY A 321 -32.31 13.69 -81.58
N THR A 322 -31.27 14.15 -82.27
CA THR A 322 -30.02 14.60 -81.62
C THR A 322 -30.22 15.96 -80.93
N ILE A 323 -29.44 16.23 -79.87
CA ILE A 323 -29.56 17.42 -79.00
C ILE A 323 -29.56 18.76 -79.77
N GLN A 324 -28.90 18.85 -80.94
CA GLN A 324 -28.84 20.07 -81.74
C GLN A 324 -30.21 20.57 -82.25
N ALA A 325 -31.14 19.68 -82.59
CA ALA A 325 -32.43 20.08 -83.15
C ALA A 325 -33.33 20.80 -82.13
N VAL A 326 -33.14 20.50 -80.84
CA VAL A 326 -33.91 21.09 -79.73
C VAL A 326 -33.53 22.55 -79.50
N LEU A 327 -32.24 22.88 -79.58
CA LEU A 327 -31.76 24.25 -79.32
C LEU A 327 -32.24 25.27 -80.37
N GLY A 328 -32.42 24.88 -81.63
CA GLY A 328 -32.87 25.78 -82.70
C GLY A 328 -34.30 26.31 -82.49
N SER A 329 -35.19 25.48 -81.97
CA SER A 329 -36.61 25.83 -81.78
C SER A 329 -36.83 26.88 -80.69
N VAL A 330 -36.00 26.88 -79.64
CA VAL A 330 -36.08 27.84 -78.53
C VAL A 330 -35.72 29.25 -78.98
N LYS A 331 -34.75 29.39 -79.90
CA LYS A 331 -34.30 30.70 -80.39
C LYS A 331 -35.40 31.47 -81.13
N THR A 332 -36.16 30.82 -82.00
CA THR A 332 -37.20 31.45 -82.82
C THR A 332 -38.36 32.02 -81.98
N ALA A 333 -38.68 31.40 -80.84
CA ALA A 333 -39.75 31.87 -79.95
C ALA A 333 -39.39 33.16 -79.20
N LEU A 334 -38.09 33.40 -78.97
CA LEU A 334 -37.61 34.56 -78.22
C LEU A 334 -37.63 35.86 -79.05
N ASP A 335 -37.42 35.76 -80.36
CA ASP A 335 -37.34 36.91 -81.27
C ASP A 335 -38.73 37.55 -81.60
N ALA A 336 -39.85 37.01 -81.10
CA ALA A 336 -41.22 37.37 -81.51
C ALA A 336 -42.07 38.21 -80.50
N LYS A 337 -41.50 38.78 -79.42
CA LYS A 337 -42.23 39.64 -78.45
C LYS A 337 -41.76 41.12 -78.53
N ALA A 338 -42.70 42.04 -78.82
CA ALA A 338 -42.58 43.41 -79.38
C ALA A 338 -41.94 44.56 -78.52
N SER A 339 -41.71 45.74 -79.14
CA SER A 339 -40.75 46.81 -78.77
C SER A 339 -41.30 48.06 -78.02
N ALA A 340 -40.41 48.86 -77.43
CA ALA A 340 -40.66 49.95 -76.47
C ALA A 340 -41.42 51.20 -76.99
N ALA A 341 -41.66 51.33 -78.29
CA ALA A 341 -42.30 52.52 -78.87
C ALA A 341 -43.82 52.60 -78.58
N ASP A 342 -44.49 51.46 -78.50
CA ASP A 342 -45.95 51.39 -78.31
C ASP A 342 -46.38 51.75 -76.88
N LEU A 343 -45.49 51.60 -75.90
CA LEU A 343 -45.74 51.92 -74.49
C LEU A 343 -45.66 53.44 -74.22
N THR A 344 -44.76 54.15 -74.88
CA THR A 344 -44.48 55.58 -74.64
C THR A 344 -45.64 56.48 -75.07
N THR A 345 -46.34 56.13 -76.15
CA THR A 345 -47.47 56.92 -76.69
C THR A 345 -48.71 56.84 -75.81
N GLY A 346 -48.95 55.71 -75.14
CA GLY A 346 -50.13 55.53 -74.27
C GLY A 346 -50.06 56.28 -72.94
N LEU A 347 -48.85 56.59 -72.45
CA LEU A 347 -48.64 57.19 -71.13
C LEU A 347 -48.70 58.73 -71.13
N ALA A 348 -48.35 59.39 -72.24
CA ALA A 348 -48.22 60.85 -72.30
C ALA A 348 -49.57 61.63 -72.25
N GLY A 349 -50.72 60.97 -72.42
CA GLY A 349 -52.02 61.63 -72.54
C GLY A 349 -52.84 61.78 -71.25
N LYS A 350 -52.27 61.53 -70.07
CA LYS A 350 -53.07 61.19 -68.87
C LYS A 350 -53.13 62.14 -67.68
N SER A 351 -52.41 63.28 -67.57
CA SER A 351 -52.83 64.45 -66.73
C SER A 351 -51.70 65.44 -66.38
N ASP A 352 -51.80 66.70 -66.83
CA ASP A 352 -50.96 67.83 -66.36
C ASP A 352 -51.73 69.01 -65.74
N THR A 353 -53.06 68.94 -65.51
CA THR A 353 -53.78 70.19 -65.12
C THR A 353 -55.04 70.06 -64.26
N GLY A 354 -55.34 68.91 -63.62
CA GLY A 354 -56.61 68.82 -62.90
C GLY A 354 -56.84 67.65 -61.95
N HIS A 355 -55.91 67.37 -61.03
CA HIS A 355 -56.22 66.47 -59.90
C HIS A 355 -55.46 66.86 -58.62
N THR A 356 -55.97 66.42 -57.47
CA THR A 356 -55.35 66.54 -56.14
C THR A 356 -54.89 65.17 -55.65
N HIS A 357 -53.75 65.14 -54.94
CA HIS A 357 -53.24 63.94 -54.25
C HIS A 357 -53.15 64.21 -52.76
N ALA A 358 -53.34 63.18 -51.92
CA ALA A 358 -52.81 63.27 -50.57
C ALA A 358 -51.29 63.35 -50.67
N PHE A 359 -50.64 64.17 -49.84
CA PHE A 359 -49.18 64.31 -49.86
C PHE A 359 -48.45 62.96 -49.65
N GLY A 360 -49.13 61.98 -49.03
CA GLY A 360 -48.67 60.60 -48.92
C GLY A 360 -48.44 59.92 -50.27
N ASP A 361 -49.30 60.17 -51.26
CA ASP A 361 -49.40 59.44 -52.53
C ASP A 361 -48.44 59.95 -53.62
N LEU A 362 -47.75 61.06 -53.37
CA LEU A 362 -46.75 61.58 -54.30
C LEU A 362 -45.51 60.67 -54.29
N THR A 363 -45.28 59.93 -55.37
CA THR A 363 -44.00 59.25 -55.61
C THR A 363 -42.99 60.24 -56.19
N GLY A 364 -41.75 60.29 -55.68
CA GLY A 364 -40.73 61.25 -56.14
C GLY A 364 -40.77 62.60 -55.41
N LYS A 365 -41.11 62.61 -54.11
CA LYS A 365 -41.07 63.83 -53.29
C LYS A 365 -39.64 64.41 -53.26
N PRO A 366 -39.48 65.74 -53.30
CA PRO A 366 -38.17 66.34 -53.14
C PRO A 366 -37.48 65.84 -51.86
N THR A 367 -36.21 65.48 -51.96
CA THR A 367 -35.44 64.99 -50.80
C THR A 367 -34.69 66.12 -50.09
N THR A 368 -34.80 67.35 -50.61
CA THR A 368 -34.13 68.53 -50.06
C THR A 368 -35.15 69.57 -49.63
N LEU A 369 -34.80 70.35 -48.59
CA LEU A 369 -35.62 71.44 -48.08
C LEU A 369 -35.93 72.48 -49.16
N SER A 370 -34.95 72.81 -50.02
CA SER A 370 -35.14 73.72 -51.16
C SER A 370 -36.13 73.17 -52.18
N GLY A 371 -36.16 71.86 -52.39
CA GLY A 371 -37.15 71.22 -53.26
C GLY A 371 -38.59 71.31 -52.74
N TYR A 372 -38.78 71.51 -51.43
CA TYR A 372 -40.07 71.85 -50.81
C TYR A 372 -40.34 73.37 -50.75
N GLY A 373 -39.43 74.21 -51.24
CA GLY A 373 -39.53 75.67 -51.15
C GLY A 373 -39.17 76.26 -49.78
N ILE A 374 -38.56 75.49 -48.88
CA ILE A 374 -38.10 75.96 -47.57
C ILE A 374 -36.72 76.60 -47.74
N THR A 375 -36.62 77.92 -47.53
CA THR A 375 -35.41 78.73 -47.79
C THR A 375 -34.63 79.15 -46.55
N ASP A 376 -35.19 78.98 -45.35
CA ASP A 376 -34.61 79.38 -44.06
C ASP A 376 -34.07 78.20 -43.21
N GLY A 377 -34.10 76.98 -43.75
CA GLY A 377 -33.53 75.80 -43.09
C GLY A 377 -32.00 75.81 -43.04
N ARG A 378 -31.42 75.59 -41.83
CA ARG A 378 -29.97 75.38 -41.66
C ARG A 378 -29.51 74.21 -42.54
N THR A 379 -28.48 74.43 -43.34
CA THR A 379 -27.93 73.39 -44.24
C THR A 379 -27.06 72.40 -43.48
N ALA A 380 -26.93 71.18 -44.00
CA ALA A 380 -26.02 70.16 -43.45
C ALA A 380 -24.56 70.66 -43.40
N ALA A 381 -24.14 71.50 -44.35
CA ALA A 381 -22.81 72.11 -44.38
C ALA A 381 -22.60 73.13 -43.24
N GLN A 382 -23.61 73.95 -42.94
CA GLN A 382 -23.56 74.87 -41.79
C GLN A 382 -23.50 74.10 -40.47
N ILE A 383 -24.33 73.06 -40.31
CA ILE A 383 -24.29 72.20 -39.13
C ILE A 383 -22.93 71.51 -39.00
N ALA A 384 -22.38 70.97 -40.09
CA ALA A 384 -21.06 70.36 -40.10
C ALA A 384 -19.95 71.36 -39.78
N SER A 385 -20.06 72.61 -40.24
CA SER A 385 -19.10 73.68 -39.93
C SER A 385 -19.14 74.07 -38.46
N ASP A 386 -20.33 74.18 -37.86
CA ASP A 386 -20.49 74.48 -36.44
C ASP A 386 -19.91 73.35 -35.57
N ILE A 387 -20.17 72.10 -35.94
CA ILE A 387 -19.61 70.91 -35.27
C ILE A 387 -18.09 70.87 -35.45
N ALA A 388 -17.58 71.13 -36.65
CA ALA A 388 -16.15 71.14 -36.94
C ALA A 388 -15.42 72.23 -36.14
N ALA A 389 -15.99 73.42 -36.01
CA ALA A 389 -15.42 74.49 -35.18
C ALA A 389 -15.34 74.09 -33.70
N ALA A 390 -16.43 73.53 -33.15
CA ALA A 390 -16.47 73.09 -31.75
C ALA A 390 -15.50 71.92 -31.45
N ILE A 391 -15.29 71.02 -32.42
CA ILE A 391 -14.32 69.93 -32.31
C ILE A 391 -12.91 70.44 -32.50
N SER A 392 -12.67 71.38 -33.42
CA SER A 392 -11.34 71.90 -33.71
C SER A 392 -10.72 72.65 -32.53
N ASP A 393 -11.51 73.37 -31.72
CA ASP A 393 -11.00 74.04 -30.51
C ASP A 393 -10.55 73.03 -29.44
N ARG A 394 -11.21 71.87 -29.38
CA ARG A 394 -10.91 70.81 -28.40
C ARG A 394 -9.87 69.81 -28.89
N ALA A 395 -9.74 69.69 -30.21
CA ALA A 395 -8.71 68.89 -30.90
C ALA A 395 -7.45 69.70 -31.22
N ALA A 396 -7.44 71.01 -30.95
CA ALA A 396 -6.26 71.85 -31.08
C ALA A 396 -5.17 71.28 -30.17
N THR A 397 -4.01 70.94 -30.76
CA THR A 397 -2.87 70.38 -30.04
C THR A 397 -2.47 71.26 -28.86
N SER A 398 -2.61 72.58 -28.97
CA SER A 398 -2.37 73.51 -27.86
C SER A 398 -3.27 73.29 -26.64
N TYR A 399 -4.55 72.95 -26.84
CA TYR A 399 -5.46 72.66 -25.73
C TYR A 399 -5.10 71.32 -25.09
N VAL A 400 -4.85 70.29 -25.91
CA VAL A 400 -4.42 68.96 -25.43
C VAL A 400 -3.08 69.04 -24.71
N ASP A 401 -2.10 69.76 -25.24
CA ASP A 401 -0.78 69.98 -24.66
C ASP A 401 -0.87 70.77 -23.36
N ALA A 402 -1.77 71.76 -23.26
CA ALA A 402 -2.00 72.50 -22.02
C ALA A 402 -2.65 71.62 -20.93
N GLN A 403 -3.60 70.76 -21.30
CA GLN A 403 -4.21 69.81 -20.35
C GLN A 403 -3.21 68.74 -19.91
N ILE A 404 -2.40 68.23 -20.82
CA ILE A 404 -1.29 67.32 -20.51
C ILE A 404 -0.32 68.06 -19.58
N ALA A 405 0.19 69.23 -19.92
CA ALA A 405 1.11 70.00 -19.07
C ALA A 405 0.55 70.30 -17.66
N ALA A 406 -0.76 70.54 -17.55
CA ALA A 406 -1.44 70.74 -16.27
C ALA A 406 -1.54 69.46 -15.43
N LEU A 407 -1.89 68.32 -16.05
CA LEU A 407 -1.83 67.00 -15.40
C LEU A 407 -0.41 66.64 -14.95
N LEU A 408 0.60 67.08 -15.72
CA LEU A 408 2.01 66.84 -15.46
C LEU A 408 2.66 67.84 -14.50
N GLY A 409 1.91 68.82 -13.98
CA GLY A 409 2.45 69.83 -13.06
C GLY A 409 3.61 70.67 -13.64
N GLY A 410 3.69 70.80 -14.97
CA GLY A 410 4.80 71.48 -15.65
C GLY A 410 6.02 70.61 -15.95
N ALA A 411 5.98 69.30 -15.69
CA ALA A 411 7.04 68.39 -16.11
C ALA A 411 7.07 68.26 -17.66
N PRO A 412 8.22 68.44 -18.31
CA PRO A 412 8.34 68.29 -19.76
C PRO A 412 8.04 66.84 -20.18
N ALA A 413 7.46 66.63 -21.36
CA ALA A 413 7.05 65.29 -21.84
C ALA A 413 8.19 64.24 -21.85
N ALA A 414 9.45 64.67 -21.92
CA ALA A 414 10.63 63.81 -21.81
C ALA A 414 10.86 63.22 -20.40
N ALA A 415 10.21 63.77 -19.36
CA ALA A 415 10.27 63.28 -17.99
C ALA A 415 9.28 62.13 -17.73
N LEU A 416 8.35 61.83 -18.65
CA LEU A 416 7.33 60.78 -18.49
C LEU A 416 7.70 59.43 -19.10
N ASP A 417 8.98 59.16 -19.31
CA ASP A 417 9.38 57.78 -19.46
C ASP A 417 9.40 57.15 -18.06
N THR A 418 8.27 56.57 -17.65
CA THR A 418 8.18 55.78 -16.40
C THR A 418 9.27 54.71 -16.31
N ILE A 419 9.81 54.25 -17.44
CA ILE A 419 10.97 53.35 -17.49
C ILE A 419 12.26 54.12 -17.19
N ALA A 420 12.41 55.39 -17.60
CA ALA A 420 13.56 56.22 -17.25
C ALA A 420 13.54 56.66 -15.78
N GLU A 421 12.39 57.00 -15.21
CA GLU A 421 12.24 57.29 -13.78
C GLU A 421 12.50 56.03 -12.94
N LEU A 422 11.94 54.88 -13.36
CA LEU A 422 12.21 53.59 -12.73
C LEU A 422 13.67 53.16 -12.93
N ALA A 423 14.29 53.42 -14.08
CA ALA A 423 15.70 53.14 -14.33
C ALA A 423 16.61 54.05 -13.50
N ALA A 424 16.26 55.32 -13.32
CA ALA A 424 16.98 56.22 -12.43
C ALA A 424 16.85 55.77 -10.97
N ALA A 425 15.65 55.38 -10.53
CA ALA A 425 15.43 54.84 -9.18
C ALA A 425 16.13 53.49 -8.96
N LEU A 426 16.17 52.60 -9.97
CA LEU A 426 16.96 51.36 -9.91
C LEU A 426 18.46 51.65 -9.90
N THR A 427 18.94 52.64 -10.67
CA THR A 427 20.36 53.02 -10.70
C THR A 427 20.80 53.68 -9.37
N ASP A 428 19.91 54.44 -8.74
CA ASP A 428 20.14 55.02 -7.41
C ASP A 428 20.14 53.91 -6.34
N ASN A 429 19.18 52.97 -6.41
CA ASN A 429 19.19 51.77 -5.58
C ASN A 429 20.43 50.89 -5.81
N ASP A 430 20.96 50.80 -7.04
CA ASP A 430 22.23 50.10 -7.31
C ASP A 430 23.39 50.75 -6.57
N SER A 431 23.37 52.07 -6.35
CA SER A 431 24.36 52.80 -5.57
C SER A 431 24.27 52.48 -4.08
N ASP A 432 23.04 52.39 -3.55
CA ASP A 432 22.78 51.98 -2.16
C ASP A 432 23.08 50.49 -1.93
N ILE A 433 22.72 49.62 -2.86
CA ILE A 433 23.05 48.19 -2.85
C ILE A 433 24.57 48.02 -2.94
N ALA A 434 25.26 48.77 -3.80
CA ALA A 434 26.72 48.78 -3.87
C ALA A 434 27.35 49.27 -2.55
N ALA A 435 26.78 50.30 -1.91
CA ALA A 435 27.23 50.78 -0.61
C ALA A 435 27.01 49.76 0.52
N ILE A 436 25.85 49.07 0.54
CA ILE A 436 25.55 47.99 1.48
C ILE A 436 26.49 46.80 1.25
N MET A 437 26.72 46.41 -0.01
CA MET A 437 27.65 45.33 -0.37
C MET A 437 29.09 45.67 0.00
N ALA A 438 29.52 46.92 -0.19
CA ALA A 438 30.82 47.41 0.25
C ALA A 438 30.94 47.36 1.78
N SER A 439 29.91 47.80 2.51
CA SER A 439 29.86 47.73 3.97
C SER A 439 29.89 46.27 4.46
N LEU A 440 29.13 45.37 3.84
CA LEU A 440 29.08 43.95 4.16
C LEU A 440 30.43 43.26 3.89
N ALA A 441 31.10 43.60 2.79
CA ALA A 441 32.44 43.12 2.47
C ALA A 441 33.49 43.54 3.53
N THR A 442 33.28 44.66 4.23
CA THR A 442 34.14 45.08 5.35
C THR A 442 33.78 44.44 6.70
N LYS A 443 32.67 43.70 6.83
CA LYS A 443 32.30 43.02 8.08
C LYS A 443 33.15 41.79 8.38
N LEU A 444 33.74 41.16 7.36
CA LEU A 444 34.71 40.07 7.53
C LEU A 444 35.64 39.97 6.30
N PRO A 445 36.46 41.01 6.04
CA PRO A 445 37.25 41.09 4.82
C PRO A 445 38.26 39.95 4.79
N ALA A 446 38.19 39.09 3.78
CA ALA A 446 39.11 37.96 3.60
C ALA A 446 40.59 38.40 3.51
N ALA A 447 40.83 39.67 3.17
CA ALA A 447 42.15 40.30 3.16
C ALA A 447 42.71 40.60 4.57
N SER A 448 41.85 40.69 5.59
CA SER A 448 42.25 40.96 6.98
C SER A 448 41.96 39.80 7.94
N TYR A 449 41.05 38.89 7.55
CA TYR A 449 40.70 37.71 8.32
C TYR A 449 40.72 36.48 7.41
N THR A 450 41.68 35.61 7.62
CA THR A 450 41.67 34.26 7.07
C THR A 450 40.70 33.37 7.84
N ALA A 451 40.33 32.22 7.29
CA ALA A 451 39.57 31.20 8.02
C ALA A 451 40.28 30.77 9.33
N ALA A 452 41.62 30.83 9.36
CA ALA A 452 42.41 30.58 10.56
C ALA A 452 42.25 31.70 11.60
N ASP A 453 42.19 32.97 11.19
CA ASP A 453 41.98 34.11 12.09
C ASP A 453 40.58 34.06 12.73
N VAL A 454 39.56 33.71 11.95
CA VAL A 454 38.19 33.52 12.44
C VAL A 454 38.13 32.35 13.43
N LEU A 455 38.77 31.22 13.10
CA LEU A 455 38.86 30.07 13.99
C LEU A 455 39.62 30.39 15.28
N ALA A 456 40.70 31.18 15.20
CA ALA A 456 41.46 31.61 16.37
C ALA A 456 40.61 32.50 17.28
N LYS A 457 39.85 33.45 16.72
CA LYS A 457 38.91 34.29 17.48
C LYS A 457 37.79 33.48 18.12
N LEU A 458 37.25 32.49 17.41
CA LEU A 458 36.20 31.60 17.93
C LEU A 458 36.72 30.70 19.06
N LYS A 459 38.00 30.30 19.01
CA LYS A 459 38.67 29.56 20.09
C LYS A 459 39.00 30.43 21.29
N THR A 460 39.27 31.73 21.11
CA THR A 460 39.48 32.64 22.27
C THR A 460 38.21 32.89 23.08
N VAL A 461 37.05 32.48 22.55
CA VAL A 461 35.80 32.44 23.31
C VAL A 461 35.62 31.11 24.04
N ASP A 462 36.64 30.26 24.17
CA ASP A 462 36.57 29.08 25.06
C ASP A 462 36.47 29.51 26.53
N GLY A 463 35.60 28.84 27.27
CA GLY A 463 35.28 29.19 28.65
C GLY A 463 33.82 28.89 29.01
N ALA A 464 33.56 28.68 30.30
CA ALA A 464 32.22 28.41 30.81
C ALA A 464 31.24 29.52 30.39
N GLY A 465 30.19 29.15 29.64
CA GLY A 465 29.17 30.09 29.15
C GLY A 465 29.34 30.55 27.70
N SER A 466 30.35 30.06 26.96
CA SER A 466 30.55 30.41 25.55
C SER A 466 29.50 29.85 24.59
N GLY A 467 28.82 28.77 24.96
CA GLY A 467 27.83 28.08 24.12
C GLY A 467 28.41 27.34 22.91
N ILE A 468 29.73 27.39 22.71
CA ILE A 468 30.46 26.71 21.62
C ILE A 468 30.93 25.33 22.09
N ASP A 469 31.31 25.23 23.37
CA ASP A 469 31.49 23.93 24.02
C ASP A 469 30.11 23.41 24.46
N ALA A 470 29.86 22.12 24.30
CA ALA A 470 28.71 21.49 24.95
C ALA A 470 28.86 21.74 26.46
N ALA A 471 27.98 22.58 27.03
CA ALA A 471 28.08 23.14 28.38
C ALA A 471 28.28 22.11 29.52
N THR A 472 28.14 20.82 29.22
CA THR A 472 28.33 19.67 30.11
C THR A 472 29.77 19.14 30.21
N ALA A 473 30.70 19.50 29.30
CA ALA A 473 32.06 18.94 29.30
C ALA A 473 33.05 19.64 30.25
N ALA A 474 32.77 20.89 30.68
CA ALA A 474 33.69 21.66 31.52
C ALA A 474 33.99 20.97 32.87
N THR A 475 33.05 20.21 33.42
CA THR A 475 33.23 19.47 34.69
C THR A 475 34.04 18.18 34.58
N LEU A 476 34.23 17.66 33.35
CA LEU A 476 35.03 16.49 33.00
C LEU A 476 36.44 16.86 32.47
N ALA A 477 36.72 18.16 32.28
CA ALA A 477 38.05 18.67 31.94
C ALA A 477 39.13 18.30 32.99
N THR A 478 38.72 18.09 34.25
CA THR A 478 39.52 17.37 35.24
C THR A 478 39.04 15.91 35.28
N PRO A 479 39.88 14.92 34.91
CA PRO A 479 39.50 13.51 34.89
C PRO A 479 38.89 13.06 36.24
N ARG A 480 37.75 12.40 36.19
CA ARG A 480 37.08 11.85 37.38
C ARG A 480 37.45 10.39 37.54
N THR A 481 37.80 9.97 38.75
CA THR A 481 38.00 8.54 39.01
C THR A 481 36.65 7.86 39.18
N ILE A 482 36.34 6.90 38.32
CA ILE A 482 35.17 6.02 38.43
C ILE A 482 35.63 4.72 39.07
N SER A 483 35.08 4.39 40.24
CA SER A 483 35.50 3.24 41.05
C SER A 483 34.35 2.24 41.26
N LEU A 484 34.66 0.96 41.11
CA LEU A 484 33.88 -0.20 41.53
C LEU A 484 34.42 -0.68 42.89
N SER A 485 33.53 -1.04 43.80
CA SER A 485 33.87 -1.52 45.15
C SER A 485 32.98 -2.68 45.57
N GLY A 486 33.42 -3.48 46.55
CA GLY A 486 32.77 -4.71 46.98
C GLY A 486 33.43 -5.94 46.36
N ASP A 487 32.63 -6.96 46.02
CA ASP A 487 33.11 -8.26 45.52
C ASP A 487 33.79 -8.18 44.14
N ALA A 488 33.56 -7.06 43.43
CA ALA A 488 34.24 -6.63 42.22
C ALA A 488 34.91 -5.28 42.46
N THR A 489 36.22 -5.19 42.23
CA THR A 489 37.00 -3.97 42.42
C THR A 489 37.66 -3.54 41.12
N GLY A 490 37.72 -2.24 40.87
CA GLY A 490 38.39 -1.68 39.70
C GLY A 490 38.16 -0.19 39.63
N SER A 491 39.13 0.58 39.14
CA SER A 491 38.95 2.02 38.98
C SER A 491 39.72 2.53 37.78
N ILE A 492 39.18 3.55 37.12
CA ILE A 492 39.84 4.25 36.02
C ILE A 492 39.53 5.74 36.08
N ALA A 493 40.43 6.57 35.59
CA ALA A 493 40.14 7.98 35.33
C ALA A 493 39.35 8.12 34.01
N PHE A 494 38.28 8.90 34.03
CA PHE A 494 37.46 9.22 32.86
C PHE A 494 37.36 10.73 32.69
N ASP A 495 37.74 11.22 31.52
CA ASP A 495 37.70 12.64 31.12
C ASP A 495 36.82 12.89 29.88
N GLY A 496 36.17 11.86 29.35
CA GLY A 496 35.31 11.96 28.18
C GLY A 496 36.03 12.04 26.83
N SER A 497 37.36 11.95 26.78
CA SER A 497 38.14 12.04 25.53
C SER A 497 38.02 10.79 24.64
N ALA A 498 37.76 9.63 25.23
CA ALA A 498 37.54 8.36 24.54
C ALA A 498 36.75 7.38 25.43
N ASN A 499 36.28 6.27 24.83
CA ASN A 499 35.76 5.14 25.60
C ASN A 499 36.87 4.56 26.48
N VAL A 500 36.55 4.27 27.74
CA VAL A 500 37.47 3.64 28.70
C VAL A 500 36.93 2.29 29.14
N THR A 501 37.83 1.33 29.35
CA THR A 501 37.50 0.04 29.96
C THR A 501 37.97 0.07 31.41
N ILE A 502 37.08 -0.18 32.37
CA ILE A 502 37.47 -0.34 33.78
C ILE A 502 38.11 -1.72 33.92
N PRO A 503 39.41 -1.83 34.27
CA PRO A 503 39.99 -3.11 34.60
C PRO A 503 39.35 -3.59 35.91
N MET A 504 38.50 -4.61 35.80
CA MET A 504 37.76 -5.18 36.91
C MET A 504 38.45 -6.45 37.39
N THR A 505 38.70 -6.54 38.69
CA THR A 505 39.14 -7.74 39.39
C THR A 505 37.98 -8.25 40.23
N VAL A 506 37.62 -9.52 40.02
CA VAL A 506 36.80 -10.29 40.95
C VAL A 506 37.76 -11.20 41.70
N GLY A 507 37.86 -11.01 43.02
CA GLY A 507 38.72 -11.86 43.84
C GLY A 507 38.20 -13.30 43.88
N ASP A 508 39.11 -14.26 44.00
CA ASP A 508 38.73 -15.65 44.27
C ASP A 508 37.94 -15.72 45.58
N ASN A 509 36.78 -16.40 45.54
CA ASN A 509 35.83 -16.47 46.66
C ASN A 509 35.40 -15.11 47.23
N SER A 510 35.39 -14.05 46.41
CA SER A 510 34.99 -12.71 46.87
C SER A 510 33.52 -12.59 47.24
N HIS A 511 32.70 -13.62 46.99
CA HIS A 511 31.29 -13.68 47.36
C HIS A 511 30.86 -15.11 47.71
N ALA A 512 29.72 -15.25 48.38
CA ALA A 512 29.20 -16.54 48.82
C ALA A 512 28.15 -17.11 47.85
N HIS A 513 28.23 -18.42 47.59
CA HIS A 513 27.20 -19.18 46.88
C HIS A 513 26.44 -20.09 47.86
N THR A 514 25.12 -20.12 47.77
CA THR A 514 24.29 -21.17 48.39
C THR A 514 23.95 -22.21 47.32
N ILE A 515 23.68 -23.47 47.72
CA ILE A 515 23.29 -24.53 46.77
C ILE A 515 22.06 -24.12 45.95
N ALA A 516 21.13 -23.34 46.55
CA ALA A 516 19.96 -22.81 45.87
C ALA A 516 20.30 -21.87 44.68
N ASN A 517 21.45 -21.19 44.75
CA ASN A 517 21.87 -20.23 43.72
C ASN A 517 22.62 -20.91 42.55
N ILE A 518 23.05 -22.17 42.69
CA ILE A 518 23.73 -22.91 41.63
C ILE A 518 22.75 -23.93 41.03
N THR A 519 22.12 -23.53 39.92
CA THR A 519 21.19 -24.38 39.17
C THR A 519 21.82 -25.75 38.87
N SER A 520 21.06 -26.82 39.10
CA SER A 520 21.44 -28.21 38.81
C SER A 520 22.58 -28.82 39.66
N LEU A 521 23.22 -28.08 40.57
CA LEU A 521 24.27 -28.64 41.44
C LEU A 521 23.71 -29.71 42.39
N GLN A 522 22.56 -29.46 43.00
CA GLN A 522 21.88 -30.42 43.87
C GLN A 522 21.59 -31.74 43.11
N ALA A 523 20.94 -31.64 41.95
CA ALA A 523 20.62 -32.81 41.13
C ALA A 523 21.87 -33.57 40.65
N THR A 524 22.95 -32.84 40.32
CA THR A 524 24.21 -33.44 39.87
C THR A 524 24.90 -34.22 41.00
N LEU A 525 24.94 -33.65 42.20
CA LEU A 525 25.51 -34.32 43.38
C LEU A 525 24.69 -35.56 43.77
N ASP A 526 23.36 -35.46 43.76
CA ASP A 526 22.47 -36.57 44.09
C ASP A 526 22.64 -37.73 43.10
N ALA A 527 22.74 -37.43 41.79
CA ALA A 527 23.00 -38.43 40.76
C ALA A 527 24.36 -39.13 40.93
N LYS A 528 25.42 -38.37 41.29
CA LYS A 528 26.76 -38.93 41.52
C LYS A 528 26.84 -39.77 42.79
N ALA A 529 26.15 -39.34 43.86
CA ALA A 529 26.10 -40.09 45.11
C ALA A 529 25.43 -41.46 44.94
N LEU A 530 24.33 -41.53 44.18
CA LEU A 530 23.60 -42.77 43.89
C LEU A 530 24.34 -43.70 42.92
N ALA A 531 25.04 -43.16 41.93
CA ALA A 531 25.85 -43.94 41.00
C ALA A 531 27.08 -44.61 41.67
N SER A 532 27.58 -44.06 42.78
CA SER A 532 28.72 -44.63 43.51
C SER A 532 28.38 -45.88 44.34
N ARG A 533 27.10 -46.14 44.61
CA ARG A 533 26.63 -47.26 45.43
C ARG A 533 26.09 -48.36 44.52
N THR A 534 26.64 -49.57 44.62
CA THR A 534 26.28 -50.69 43.74
C THR A 534 25.65 -51.87 44.49
N ILE A 535 24.71 -52.54 43.84
CA ILE A 535 24.18 -53.85 44.19
C ILE A 535 24.91 -54.88 43.33
N SER A 536 25.70 -55.76 43.97
CA SER A 536 26.37 -56.87 43.30
C SER A 536 25.47 -58.10 43.27
N ALA A 537 25.09 -58.56 42.09
CA ALA A 537 24.33 -59.81 41.94
C ALA A 537 25.31 -60.99 41.94
N GLY A 538 25.18 -61.88 42.93
CA GLY A 538 25.97 -63.11 43.05
C GLY A 538 25.48 -64.22 42.13
N ALA A 539 26.12 -65.40 42.21
CA ALA A 539 25.71 -66.58 41.44
C ALA A 539 24.22 -66.90 41.67
N GLY A 540 23.49 -67.14 40.59
CA GLY A 540 22.05 -67.42 40.62
C GLY A 540 21.14 -66.18 40.59
N LEU A 541 21.69 -64.96 40.65
CA LEU A 541 20.94 -63.71 40.52
C LEU A 541 21.46 -62.87 39.34
N THR A 542 20.55 -62.17 38.66
CA THR A 542 20.88 -61.15 37.65
C THR A 542 20.21 -59.83 38.00
N GLY A 543 20.65 -58.73 37.35
CA GLY A 543 20.04 -57.40 37.56
C GLY A 543 20.75 -56.50 38.57
N GLY A 544 22.00 -56.80 38.95
CA GLY A 544 22.86 -55.88 39.72
C GLY A 544 23.16 -54.56 38.98
N GLY A 545 23.95 -53.67 39.60
CA GLY A 545 24.29 -52.34 39.05
C GLY A 545 24.30 -51.25 40.12
N ASP A 546 24.47 -49.98 39.73
CA ASP A 546 24.37 -48.84 40.66
C ASP A 546 22.92 -48.49 41.05
N LEU A 547 22.76 -47.60 42.02
CA LEU A 547 21.45 -47.12 42.50
C LEU A 547 20.96 -45.86 41.77
N GLY A 548 21.57 -45.49 40.63
CA GLY A 548 21.14 -44.37 39.82
C GLY A 548 19.75 -44.54 39.18
N ALA A 549 19.21 -45.77 39.18
CA ALA A 549 17.86 -46.10 38.74
C ALA A 549 17.29 -47.31 39.49
N ASN A 550 15.97 -47.52 39.39
CA ASN A 550 15.31 -48.70 39.95
C ASN A 550 15.95 -50.00 39.43
N ARG A 551 16.20 -50.95 40.34
CA ARG A 551 16.83 -52.23 40.03
C ARG A 551 15.86 -53.39 40.27
N THR A 552 15.80 -54.31 39.30
CA THR A 552 15.06 -55.57 39.40
C THR A 552 16.06 -56.72 39.48
N LEU A 553 16.08 -57.41 40.62
CA LEU A 553 16.90 -58.60 40.80
C LEU A 553 16.09 -59.85 40.45
N SER A 554 16.63 -60.67 39.55
CA SER A 554 15.96 -61.85 39.03
C SER A 554 16.73 -63.10 39.36
N VAL A 555 16.01 -64.12 39.84
CA VAL A 555 16.58 -65.46 40.04
C VAL A 555 16.75 -66.14 38.70
N VAL A 556 17.98 -66.56 38.40
CA VAL A 556 18.29 -67.39 37.24
C VAL A 556 18.23 -68.84 37.68
N LYS A 557 17.27 -69.59 37.15
CA LYS A 557 17.19 -71.04 37.36
C LYS A 557 18.13 -71.77 36.42
N ALA A 558 18.72 -72.86 36.90
CA ALA A 558 19.45 -73.77 36.03
C ALA A 558 18.49 -74.42 35.01
N THR A 559 18.94 -74.62 33.78
CA THR A 559 18.18 -75.43 32.81
C THR A 559 18.30 -76.92 33.14
N THR A 560 17.34 -77.74 32.71
CA THR A 560 17.38 -79.19 32.95
C THR A 560 18.68 -79.88 32.50
N PRO A 561 19.27 -79.54 31.33
CA PRO A 561 20.57 -80.11 30.94
C PRO A 561 21.72 -79.68 31.86
N GLN A 562 21.74 -78.40 32.27
CA GLN A 562 22.74 -77.86 33.19
C GLN A 562 22.65 -78.51 34.57
N ALA A 563 21.41 -78.71 35.04
CA ALA A 563 21.06 -79.40 36.27
C ALA A 563 21.55 -80.86 36.28
N GLN A 564 21.37 -81.59 35.17
CA GLN A 564 21.81 -82.98 35.02
C GLN A 564 23.32 -83.11 34.91
N ALA A 565 23.97 -82.21 34.15
CA ALA A 565 25.42 -82.23 33.94
C ALA A 565 26.21 -81.67 35.13
N GLY A 566 25.55 -81.05 36.12
CA GLY A 566 26.22 -80.32 37.19
C GLY A 566 27.03 -79.12 36.69
N THR A 567 26.66 -78.56 35.53
CA THR A 567 27.37 -77.45 34.89
C THR A 567 26.44 -76.25 34.77
N GLY A 568 26.79 -75.13 35.41
CA GLY A 568 26.00 -73.89 35.37
C GLY A 568 25.99 -73.14 36.70
N THR A 569 25.58 -71.87 36.68
CA THR A 569 25.54 -70.98 37.86
C THR A 569 24.12 -70.64 38.32
N GLY A 570 23.10 -71.25 37.71
CA GLY A 570 21.69 -71.05 38.05
C GLY A 570 21.26 -71.83 39.30
N ILE A 571 20.22 -71.35 39.99
CA ILE A 571 19.66 -71.98 41.18
C ILE A 571 18.81 -73.19 40.78
N MET A 572 18.97 -74.29 41.50
CA MET A 572 18.16 -75.50 41.39
C MET A 572 16.89 -75.35 42.24
N ASP A 573 15.72 -75.61 41.66
CA ASP A 573 14.49 -75.76 42.43
C ASP A 573 14.12 -77.23 42.61
N ALA A 574 13.19 -77.51 43.52
CA ALA A 574 12.81 -78.87 43.86
C ALA A 574 12.31 -79.68 42.65
N ALA A 575 11.70 -79.03 41.66
CA ALA A 575 11.22 -79.69 40.44
C ALA A 575 12.37 -80.06 39.50
N LEU A 576 13.34 -79.16 39.31
CA LEU A 576 14.56 -79.40 38.52
C LEU A 576 15.46 -80.43 39.19
N THR A 577 15.61 -80.39 40.51
CA THR A 577 16.34 -81.40 41.28
C THR A 577 15.67 -82.76 41.15
N LYS A 578 14.34 -82.84 41.28
CA LYS A 578 13.58 -84.07 41.08
C LYS A 578 13.76 -84.62 39.66
N ALA A 579 13.62 -83.78 38.64
CA ALA A 579 13.79 -84.19 37.24
C ALA A 579 15.22 -84.68 36.92
N ALA A 580 16.23 -84.06 37.51
CA ALA A 580 17.62 -84.52 37.38
C ALA A 580 17.85 -85.86 38.08
N ILE A 581 17.28 -86.06 39.27
CA ILE A 581 17.35 -87.33 40.02
C ILE A 581 16.61 -88.46 39.28
N GLU A 582 15.40 -88.20 38.78
CA GLU A 582 14.60 -89.19 38.03
C GLU A 582 15.30 -89.63 36.74
N ALA A 583 16.01 -88.72 36.07
CA ALA A 583 16.80 -89.06 34.88
C ALA A 583 18.05 -89.91 35.19
N LEU A 584 18.47 -90.00 36.46
CA LEU A 584 19.68 -90.70 36.91
C LEU A 584 19.38 -92.00 37.71
N ALA A 585 18.11 -92.34 37.97
CA ALA A 585 17.73 -93.51 38.75
C ALA A 585 17.85 -94.84 37.95
N PRO A 586 18.25 -95.97 38.58
CA PRO A 586 18.34 -97.27 37.90
C PRO A 586 16.96 -97.79 37.48
N ARG A 587 16.87 -98.40 36.29
CA ARG A 587 15.62 -98.91 35.68
C ARG A 587 15.22 -100.27 36.28
N GLU A 588 13.98 -100.39 36.74
CA GLU A 588 13.38 -101.65 37.22
C GLU A 588 13.34 -102.72 36.11
N PRO A 589 13.50 -104.03 36.43
CA PRO A 589 13.41 -105.11 35.44
C PRO A 589 12.01 -105.22 34.86
N ASP A 590 11.94 -105.45 33.55
CA ASP A 590 10.68 -105.71 32.85
C ASP A 590 10.13 -107.11 33.20
N TYR A 591 10.97 -108.00 33.72
CA TYR A 591 10.58 -109.29 34.28
C TYR A 591 11.49 -109.73 35.44
N GLU A 592 10.89 -110.30 36.48
CA GLU A 592 11.58 -111.00 37.57
C GLU A 592 10.93 -112.36 37.85
N SER A 593 11.75 -113.40 37.99
CA SER A 593 11.28 -114.75 38.32
C SER A 593 11.08 -114.95 39.82
N ALA A 594 10.27 -115.94 40.20
CA ALA A 594 10.31 -116.48 41.57
C ALA A 594 11.68 -117.13 41.88
N GLU A 595 11.97 -117.36 43.16
CA GLU A 595 13.16 -118.10 43.60
C GLU A 595 13.15 -119.55 43.07
N LEU A 596 14.23 -119.97 42.42
CA LEU A 596 14.35 -121.29 41.79
C LEU A 596 15.39 -122.14 42.51
N THR A 597 15.04 -123.40 42.78
CA THR A 597 15.95 -124.37 43.42
C THR A 597 17.10 -124.73 42.49
N ILE A 598 18.32 -124.66 43.03
CA ILE A 598 19.53 -125.06 42.30
C ILE A 598 19.66 -126.58 42.38
N THR A 599 19.61 -127.23 41.22
CA THR A 599 19.80 -128.68 41.08
C THR A 599 21.01 -128.92 40.18
N MET A 600 22.04 -129.59 40.73
CA MET A 600 23.28 -129.89 39.99
C MET A 600 23.00 -130.81 38.80
N LEU A 601 23.77 -130.65 37.72
CA LEU A 601 23.63 -131.43 36.49
C LEU A 601 22.19 -131.39 35.91
N SER A 602 21.54 -130.23 35.98
CA SER A 602 20.19 -130.04 35.44
C SER A 602 20.04 -128.69 34.73
N VAL A 603 18.95 -128.56 33.96
CA VAL A 603 18.53 -127.31 33.33
C VAL A 603 17.22 -126.85 33.98
N ALA A 604 17.21 -125.61 34.48
CA ALA A 604 16.02 -124.93 34.99
C ALA A 604 15.51 -123.94 33.94
N VAL A 605 14.30 -124.18 33.43
CA VAL A 605 13.67 -123.33 32.41
C VAL A 605 12.77 -122.29 33.08
N VAL A 606 13.00 -121.01 32.79
CA VAL A 606 12.27 -119.89 33.37
C VAL A 606 11.56 -119.12 32.26
N SER A 607 10.23 -119.23 32.18
CA SER A 607 9.44 -118.49 31.18
C SER A 607 9.21 -117.04 31.64
N HIS A 608 9.58 -116.07 30.79
CA HIS A 608 9.53 -114.64 31.15
C HIS A 608 8.41 -113.84 30.47
N GLY A 609 7.70 -114.40 29.49
CA GLY A 609 6.52 -113.76 28.89
C GLY A 609 6.73 -112.46 28.09
N LEU A 610 7.97 -111.95 28.00
CA LEU A 610 8.30 -110.66 27.34
C LEU A 610 8.09 -110.65 25.81
N GLY A 611 7.88 -111.80 25.16
CA GLY A 611 7.58 -111.91 23.73
C GLY A 611 8.72 -111.59 22.77
N VAL A 612 9.82 -111.01 23.27
CA VAL A 612 11.08 -110.77 22.55
C VAL A 612 12.26 -111.18 23.42
N LYS A 613 13.40 -111.47 22.79
CA LYS A 613 14.64 -111.77 23.51
C LYS A 613 15.09 -110.52 24.29
N PRO A 614 15.20 -110.56 25.63
CA PRO A 614 15.66 -109.41 26.41
C PRO A 614 17.08 -108.99 26.02
N LYS A 615 17.37 -107.68 26.09
CA LYS A 615 18.72 -107.16 25.78
C LYS A 615 19.69 -107.40 26.92
N GLU A 616 19.18 -107.40 28.15
CA GLU A 616 19.95 -107.61 29.35
C GLU A 616 19.21 -108.61 30.24
N VAL A 617 19.93 -109.64 30.70
CA VAL A 617 19.42 -110.65 31.61
C VAL A 617 20.47 -110.89 32.67
N HIS A 618 20.08 -110.75 33.92
CA HIS A 618 20.91 -111.07 35.07
C HIS A 618 20.29 -112.22 35.84
N VAL A 619 21.10 -113.25 36.05
CA VAL A 619 20.77 -114.34 36.95
C VAL A 619 21.47 -114.06 38.27
N TRP A 620 20.69 -113.86 39.32
CA TRP A 620 21.13 -113.61 40.67
C TRP A 620 21.01 -114.87 41.51
N LEU A 621 21.81 -114.91 42.55
CA LEU A 621 21.81 -115.93 43.57
C LEU A 621 21.37 -115.31 44.88
N ILE A 622 20.32 -115.84 45.50
CA ILE A 622 19.92 -115.43 46.84
C ILE A 622 20.36 -116.48 47.87
N CYS A 623 21.04 -116.00 48.91
CA CYS A 623 21.56 -116.85 49.97
C CYS A 623 20.41 -117.29 50.88
N LYS A 624 20.22 -118.59 51.06
CA LYS A 624 19.24 -119.17 51.99
C LYS A 624 19.89 -119.66 53.28
N ILE A 625 21.18 -119.96 53.25
CA ILE A 625 21.98 -120.36 54.40
C ILE A 625 23.34 -119.67 54.29
N ALA A 626 23.74 -118.94 55.33
CA ALA A 626 24.95 -118.12 55.30
C ALA A 626 26.19 -118.91 54.85
N GLN A 627 26.87 -118.42 53.81
CA GLN A 627 28.02 -119.08 53.21
C GLN A 627 28.95 -118.04 52.57
N ASN A 628 30.26 -118.25 52.65
CA ASN A 628 31.28 -117.44 51.95
C ASN A 628 31.15 -115.92 52.19
N GLY A 629 30.73 -115.53 53.41
CA GLY A 629 30.58 -114.14 53.83
C GLY A 629 29.20 -113.52 53.54
N TYR A 630 28.29 -114.23 52.89
CA TYR A 630 26.92 -113.77 52.64
C TYR A 630 25.98 -114.17 53.77
N ALA A 631 25.11 -113.23 54.16
CA ALA A 631 24.01 -113.49 55.09
C ALA A 631 22.77 -114.00 54.35
N VAL A 632 21.87 -114.67 55.08
CA VAL A 632 20.59 -115.14 54.52
C VAL A 632 19.79 -113.95 53.98
N GLY A 633 19.28 -114.07 52.76
CA GLY A 633 18.56 -113.04 52.02
C GLY A 633 19.44 -112.14 51.16
N GLU A 634 20.77 -112.19 51.31
CA GLU A 634 21.65 -111.41 50.45
C GLU A 634 21.71 -112.00 49.05
N GLU A 635 21.64 -111.12 48.05
CA GLU A 635 21.74 -111.47 46.65
C GLU A 635 23.15 -111.16 46.10
N VAL A 636 23.63 -112.03 45.22
CA VAL A 636 24.88 -111.85 44.48
C VAL A 636 24.66 -112.20 43.01
N PRO A 637 25.17 -111.41 42.06
CA PRO A 637 25.05 -111.76 40.65
C PRO A 637 25.92 -112.99 40.37
N ILE A 638 25.44 -113.89 39.51
CA ILE A 638 26.25 -115.02 39.09
C ILE A 638 27.32 -114.57 38.09
N GLU A 639 28.54 -115.09 38.24
CA GLU A 639 29.54 -114.97 37.18
C GLU A 639 29.34 -116.11 36.20
N THR A 640 28.82 -115.79 35.01
CA THR A 640 28.78 -116.75 33.90
C THR A 640 30.14 -116.80 33.23
N THR A 641 30.75 -117.98 33.16
CA THR A 641 31.89 -118.21 32.27
C THR A 641 31.35 -118.30 30.84
N GLY A 642 31.73 -117.36 29.98
CA GLY A 642 31.18 -117.25 28.62
C GLY A 642 31.42 -118.51 27.78
N GLY A 643 30.38 -118.97 27.08
CA GLY A 643 30.42 -120.03 26.08
C GLY A 643 30.06 -121.41 26.64
N VAL A 644 28.85 -121.90 26.35
CA VAL A 644 28.44 -123.29 26.64
C VAL A 644 29.11 -124.23 25.64
N GLU A 645 30.41 -124.47 25.83
CA GLU A 645 30.98 -125.81 25.74
C GLU A 645 30.86 -126.45 27.14
N VAL A 646 30.19 -127.59 27.21
CA VAL A 646 29.91 -128.29 28.46
C VAL A 646 31.17 -129.01 28.95
N THR A 647 32.14 -128.29 29.51
CA THR A 647 33.17 -128.89 30.38
C THR A 647 32.73 -128.83 31.84
N ASN A 648 31.62 -129.51 32.16
CA ASN A 648 31.18 -129.98 33.48
C ASN A 648 31.20 -129.05 34.72
N ASN A 649 31.61 -127.78 34.64
CA ASN A 649 31.85 -126.87 35.78
C ASN A 649 31.25 -125.48 35.52
N GLY A 650 30.54 -124.92 36.51
CA GLY A 650 29.98 -123.56 36.48
C GLY A 650 28.48 -123.48 36.17
N VAL A 651 27.97 -122.25 36.04
CA VAL A 651 26.59 -121.95 35.64
C VAL A 651 26.61 -121.09 34.40
N SER A 652 25.76 -121.46 33.45
CA SER A 652 25.52 -120.69 32.25
C SER A 652 24.02 -120.56 32.06
N PHE A 653 23.60 -119.63 31.21
CA PHE A 653 22.21 -119.55 30.81
C PHE A 653 22.09 -119.19 29.34
N THR A 654 21.05 -119.70 28.70
CA THR A 654 20.68 -119.33 27.35
C THR A 654 19.37 -118.57 27.37
N VAL A 655 19.30 -117.48 26.62
CA VAL A 655 18.14 -116.59 26.58
C VAL A 655 17.47 -116.73 25.21
N SER A 656 16.19 -117.08 25.22
CA SER A 656 15.33 -117.10 24.05
C SER A 656 14.33 -115.93 24.11
N ALA A 657 13.41 -115.86 23.15
CA ALA A 657 12.33 -114.86 23.18
C ALA A 657 11.25 -115.15 24.25
N THR A 658 11.26 -116.35 24.83
CA THR A 658 10.19 -116.82 25.73
C THR A 658 10.72 -117.37 27.06
N SER A 659 11.97 -117.79 27.13
CA SER A 659 12.57 -118.38 28.32
C SER A 659 14.04 -117.99 28.54
N VAL A 660 14.44 -118.04 29.81
CA VAL A 660 15.85 -118.12 30.23
C VAL A 660 16.06 -119.52 30.77
N ASP A 661 16.94 -120.28 30.12
CA ASP A 661 17.26 -121.65 30.51
C ASP A 661 18.60 -121.63 31.23
N ILE A 662 18.59 -121.94 32.54
CA ILE A 662 19.78 -121.94 33.40
C ILE A 662 20.34 -123.35 33.46
N ILE A 663 21.59 -123.51 33.07
CA ILE A 663 22.30 -124.78 33.01
C ILE A 663 23.31 -124.81 34.17
N THR A 664 23.13 -125.75 35.10
CA THR A 664 24.02 -125.91 36.27
C THR A 664 24.89 -127.16 36.11
N GLY A 665 26.21 -126.99 36.15
CA GLY A 665 27.19 -128.07 36.02
C GLY A 665 27.35 -128.94 37.28
N SER A 666 28.43 -129.71 37.33
CA SER A 666 28.77 -130.60 38.47
C SER A 666 29.35 -129.85 39.67
N ILE A 667 29.87 -128.63 39.47
CA ILE A 667 30.37 -127.73 40.51
C ILE A 667 29.76 -126.34 40.31
N PHE A 668 29.26 -125.75 41.40
CA PHE A 668 28.62 -124.44 41.46
C PHE A 668 29.55 -123.43 42.12
N TYR A 669 29.85 -122.33 41.43
CA TYR A 669 30.81 -121.32 41.85
C TYR A 669 30.16 -119.95 42.04
N GLY A 670 30.68 -119.18 42.98
CA GLY A 670 30.31 -117.78 43.17
C GLY A 670 31.46 -116.96 43.78
N LYS A 671 31.31 -115.63 43.76
CA LYS A 671 32.27 -114.72 44.39
C LYS A 671 32.27 -114.94 45.90
N ASN A 672 33.43 -114.98 46.53
CA ASN A 672 33.50 -115.01 47.99
C ASN A 672 33.45 -113.57 48.52
N LYS A 673 32.43 -113.22 49.33
CA LYS A 673 32.29 -111.87 49.90
C LYS A 673 33.37 -111.55 50.92
N SER A 674 33.88 -112.58 51.61
CA SER A 674 34.98 -112.42 52.57
C SER A 674 36.37 -112.32 51.90
N SER A 675 36.51 -112.65 50.62
CA SER A 675 37.77 -112.52 49.86
C SER A 675 37.51 -112.26 48.36
N PRO A 676 37.22 -111.01 47.97
CA PRO A 676 36.74 -110.68 46.62
C PRO A 676 37.77 -110.78 45.48
N VAL A 677 39.04 -111.10 45.76
CA VAL A 677 40.16 -110.98 44.79
C VAL A 677 40.81 -112.34 44.41
N SER A 678 40.31 -113.46 44.93
CA SER A 678 40.89 -114.80 44.71
C SER A 678 39.84 -115.79 44.21
N ASN A 679 40.22 -116.61 43.20
CA ASN A 679 39.56 -117.79 42.59
C ASN A 679 38.12 -118.14 43.07
N PRO A 680 37.12 -118.32 42.17
CA PRO A 680 35.73 -118.60 42.53
C PRO A 680 35.60 -119.66 43.64
N ALA A 681 34.84 -119.33 44.69
CA ALA A 681 34.60 -120.26 45.80
C ALA A 681 33.47 -121.21 45.41
N SER A 682 33.58 -122.48 45.79
CA SER A 682 32.48 -123.43 45.61
C SER A 682 31.33 -123.04 46.54
N PHE A 683 30.14 -122.97 45.95
CA PHE A 683 28.90 -122.68 46.64
C PHE A 683 28.13 -124.00 46.78
N ALA A 684 27.44 -124.18 47.91
CA ALA A 684 26.62 -125.37 48.10
C ALA A 684 25.22 -125.07 47.55
N ALA A 685 24.76 -125.80 46.52
CA ALA A 685 23.46 -125.54 45.89
C ALA A 685 22.27 -125.48 46.87
N ALA A 686 22.31 -126.27 47.95
CA ALA A 686 21.28 -126.24 48.98
C ALA A 686 21.13 -124.85 49.65
N ASN A 687 22.22 -124.11 49.74
CA ASN A 687 22.31 -122.82 50.44
C ASN A 687 21.86 -121.64 49.57
N TRP A 688 21.53 -121.85 48.29
CA TRP A 688 21.27 -120.76 47.34
C TRP A 688 20.06 -121.03 46.45
N ARG A 689 19.46 -119.98 45.88
CA ARG A 689 18.40 -120.06 44.85
C ARG A 689 18.70 -119.10 43.71
N TYR A 690 18.25 -119.42 42.49
CA TYR A 690 18.32 -118.48 41.37
C TYR A 690 17.15 -117.51 41.39
N ILE A 691 17.40 -116.27 40.97
CA ILE A 691 16.40 -115.28 40.58
C ILE A 691 16.82 -114.72 39.23
N VAL A 692 15.94 -114.73 38.24
CA VAL A 692 16.21 -114.17 36.92
C VAL A 692 15.54 -112.83 36.80
N ARG A 693 16.32 -111.80 36.44
CA ARG A 693 15.82 -110.48 36.10
C ARG A 693 16.17 -110.15 34.65
N ALA A 694 15.23 -109.57 33.92
CA ALA A 694 15.41 -109.26 32.50
C ALA A 694 14.88 -107.87 32.14
N TRP A 695 15.57 -107.20 31.21
CA TRP A 695 15.25 -105.86 30.72
C TRP A 695 15.22 -105.81 29.18
N LEU A 696 14.31 -105.00 28.63
CA LEU A 696 14.13 -104.72 27.20
C LEU A 696 15.00 -103.57 26.69
#